data_AF-A0A6S7H003-F1
#
_entry.id   AF-A0A6S7H003-F1
#
_cell.length_a   1.000
_cell.length_b   1.000
_cell.length_c   1.000
_cell.angle_alpha   90.00
_cell.angle_beta   90.00
_cell.angle_gamma   90.00
#
_symmetry.space_group_name_H-M   'P 1'
#
loop_
_entity.id
_entity.type
_entity.pdbx_description
1 polymer ?
#
loop_
_entity_poly.entity_id
_entity_poly.type
_entity_poly.pdbx_seq_one_letter_code
_entity_poly.pdbx_strand_id
1 'polypeptide(L)'
;MDHDLWRRGGPSIATTAPSHNSDCIKDILILWDNSASVGYGDFKDKVLPFLLNLVKNNKLNVGEGGTQLGFITFSSLEKTRTLLKFGEKTTRDDYVKWLEWYKSPSYPKLVYEADLVGDLTYMGEAFKLANENFTQTSPFNYRKQVEDVIFLFTDGEPKAGIGKDSVLKDFNQTIIDLSSEPGKKNQKYYFQTRLTEKDLNKIVDQLVGPLCVPAGDCDCKGITEQTVYTKKGSNAIAEWPEPILTCANQPSNYEVKVSPKGSTSGQAFQEGSHNITYSFIYNDATMRRTKDCIVSIKVAGCECPPTQQLSGVIGPSETDGLAEWNIPEPTCPTMLSSPQHIDTTPNSERRRLSEGEHTIQYVYTHAEGSINAFDITCDVKITMQACKCPTTQTVNAKVQPGDTRVLVAWTEPTPNCTTTPSASNPSSTSGWFSVGQHKRTYKYKYANKQTSFDIKCYVNIVVTGEFCGKTTYDAATHVCCCGKIYKKKPDYQCCGLEYYNALSESCCNSERAILAPRGKCPTFKSASPLNHRAGVDDVVMLFTDGKPNPSNGRKNQIPVADNFSTELKSKNVKIFGLAVGKEENINKFYSYIVKWSSPPEEDYVFKADLTELNDVVNKLVGPLCGLPAVVCRCTKPVTPFIAYAEPGQQTGKVSWPKQEAACTNDVVPTPGPVHPSGAISGGRYSLGKHVITYPFSYDEAGKPKVLNCQVNFTVVR
;
A
#
# COMPACT_ATOMS: atom_id res chain seq x y z
N MET A 1 33.09 -25.08 -39.30
CA MET A 1 32.07 -25.40 -40.31
C MET A 1 31.60 -26.80 -39.99
N ASP A 2 30.51 -26.89 -39.26
CA ASP A 2 29.81 -28.13 -38.96
C ASP A 2 28.34 -27.73 -38.80
N HIS A 3 27.57 -27.90 -39.87
CA HIS A 3 26.16 -27.58 -39.97
C HIS A 3 25.42 -28.91 -39.96
N ASP A 4 24.89 -29.34 -38.81
CA ASP A 4 23.67 -30.15 -38.69
C ASP A 4 23.34 -30.48 -37.22
N LEU A 5 23.06 -29.43 -36.45
CA LEU A 5 22.40 -29.55 -35.15
C LEU A 5 21.18 -28.63 -35.14
N TRP A 6 20.02 -29.22 -34.81
CA TRP A 6 18.71 -28.60 -34.53
C TRP A 6 17.76 -28.33 -35.71
N ARG A 7 17.11 -29.37 -36.23
CA ARG A 7 15.66 -29.29 -36.51
C ARG A 7 14.90 -29.88 -35.33
N ARG A 8 14.51 -29.02 -34.38
CA ARG A 8 13.46 -29.36 -33.41
C ARG A 8 12.16 -29.49 -34.20
N GLY A 9 11.65 -30.70 -34.34
CA GLY A 9 10.22 -30.90 -34.59
C GLY A 9 9.48 -30.17 -33.47
N GLY A 10 8.64 -29.21 -33.83
CA GLY A 10 7.78 -28.53 -32.88
C GLY A 10 6.91 -29.53 -32.12
N PRO A 11 6.40 -29.15 -30.93
CA PRO A 11 5.48 -30.00 -30.20
C PRO A 11 4.32 -30.35 -31.12
N SER A 12 4.09 -31.66 -31.29
CA SER A 12 2.87 -32.19 -31.88
C SER A 12 1.71 -31.44 -31.27
N ILE A 13 1.03 -30.67 -32.12
CA ILE A 13 -0.23 -30.00 -31.81
C ILE A 13 -1.07 -31.02 -31.04
N ALA A 14 -1.57 -30.62 -29.87
CA ALA A 14 -2.60 -31.36 -29.18
C ALA A 14 -3.81 -31.38 -30.11
N THR A 15 -3.86 -32.41 -30.96
CA THR A 15 -5.04 -32.73 -31.73
C THR A 15 -6.11 -33.02 -30.69
N THR A 16 -7.14 -32.19 -30.72
CA THR A 16 -8.46 -32.42 -30.14
C THR A 16 -8.76 -33.91 -30.00
N ALA A 17 -9.27 -34.30 -28.82
CA ALA A 17 -9.71 -35.64 -28.47
C ALA A 17 -10.26 -36.40 -29.71
N PRO A 18 -9.83 -37.66 -29.96
CA PRO A 18 -10.34 -38.41 -31.09
C PRO A 18 -11.86 -38.50 -30.97
N SER A 19 -12.56 -38.06 -32.01
CA SER A 19 -13.98 -38.34 -32.17
C SER A 19 -14.22 -39.83 -31.95
N HIS A 20 -15.26 -40.17 -31.17
CA HIS A 20 -15.85 -41.51 -31.03
C HIS A 20 -16.16 -42.13 -32.40
N ASN A 21 -15.14 -42.62 -33.10
CA ASN A 21 -15.27 -43.41 -34.31
C ASN A 21 -14.59 -44.75 -34.04
N SER A 22 -15.33 -45.79 -34.37
CA SER A 22 -15.17 -47.22 -34.07
C SER A 22 -13.93 -47.89 -34.69
N ASP A 23 -12.80 -47.21 -34.75
CA ASP A 23 -11.61 -47.69 -35.45
C ASP A 23 -10.70 -48.47 -34.48
N CYS A 24 -10.24 -49.65 -34.89
CA CYS A 24 -9.42 -50.52 -34.05
C CYS A 24 -8.01 -49.95 -33.86
N ILE A 25 -7.61 -49.73 -32.61
CA ILE A 25 -6.27 -49.22 -32.25
C ILE A 25 -5.65 -50.17 -31.22
N LYS A 26 -4.63 -50.93 -31.64
CA LYS A 26 -3.86 -51.86 -30.80
C LYS A 26 -2.37 -51.76 -31.10
N ASP A 27 -1.54 -52.17 -30.15
CA ASP A 27 -0.11 -52.43 -30.36
C ASP A 27 0.13 -53.94 -30.34
N ILE A 28 0.27 -54.56 -31.52
CA ILE A 28 0.35 -56.01 -31.67
C ILE A 28 1.78 -56.45 -31.97
N LEU A 29 2.37 -57.25 -31.09
CA LEU A 29 3.67 -57.87 -31.30
C LEU A 29 3.49 -59.30 -31.81
N ILE A 30 3.94 -59.56 -33.03
CA ILE A 30 3.86 -60.86 -33.68
C ILE A 30 5.16 -61.64 -33.41
N LEU A 31 5.03 -62.75 -32.69
CA LEU A 31 6.07 -63.74 -32.46
C LEU A 31 5.79 -64.89 -33.42
N TRP A 32 6.66 -65.10 -34.40
CA TRP A 32 6.50 -66.20 -35.36
C TRP A 32 7.64 -67.22 -35.30
N ASP A 33 7.26 -68.49 -35.23
CA ASP A 33 8.17 -69.62 -35.18
C ASP A 33 8.69 -69.91 -36.59
N ASN A 34 10.01 -69.93 -36.72
CA ASN A 34 10.70 -70.33 -37.95
C ASN A 34 11.64 -71.52 -37.69
N SER A 35 11.38 -72.33 -36.67
CA SER A 35 12.14 -73.54 -36.43
C SER A 35 12.06 -74.52 -37.60
N ALA A 36 13.03 -75.44 -37.67
CA ALA A 36 13.10 -76.44 -38.73
C ALA A 36 11.84 -77.32 -38.85
N SER A 37 11.06 -77.47 -37.77
CA SER A 37 9.81 -78.24 -37.77
C SER A 37 8.65 -77.54 -38.48
N VAL A 38 8.69 -76.21 -38.61
CA VAL A 38 7.76 -75.44 -39.45
C VAL A 38 8.06 -75.70 -40.93
N GLY A 39 9.33 -75.58 -41.33
CA GLY A 39 9.78 -75.80 -42.71
C GLY A 39 9.39 -74.70 -43.71
N TYR A 40 10.20 -74.58 -44.78
CA TYR A 40 10.06 -73.50 -45.76
C TYR A 40 8.70 -73.48 -46.49
N GLY A 41 8.18 -74.67 -46.83
CA GLY A 41 6.90 -74.80 -47.53
C GLY A 41 5.74 -74.21 -46.73
N ASP A 42 5.62 -74.56 -45.45
CA ASP A 42 4.54 -74.05 -44.61
C ASP A 42 4.72 -72.58 -44.27
N PHE A 43 5.96 -72.13 -44.06
CA PHE A 43 6.24 -70.70 -43.90
C PHE A 43 5.78 -69.89 -45.12
N LYS A 44 6.19 -70.32 -46.33
CA LYS A 44 5.90 -69.61 -47.57
C LYS A 44 4.43 -69.69 -47.97
N ASP A 45 3.84 -70.87 -47.89
CA ASP A 45 2.53 -71.15 -48.46
C ASP A 45 1.38 -70.93 -47.47
N LYS A 46 1.68 -70.81 -46.15
CA LYS A 46 0.65 -70.62 -45.11
C LYS A 46 0.90 -69.39 -44.24
N VAL A 47 2.08 -69.27 -43.62
CA VAL A 47 2.35 -68.20 -42.64
C VAL A 47 2.41 -66.82 -43.30
N LEU A 48 3.17 -66.68 -44.39
CA LEU A 48 3.27 -65.40 -45.11
C LEU A 48 1.91 -64.92 -45.68
N PRO A 49 1.12 -65.76 -46.39
CA PRO A 49 -0.22 -65.38 -46.83
C PRO A 49 -1.14 -64.96 -45.68
N PHE A 50 -1.12 -65.68 -44.55
CA PHE A 50 -1.91 -65.33 -43.38
C PHE A 50 -1.57 -63.92 -42.88
N LEU A 51 -0.28 -63.61 -42.72
CA LEU A 51 0.16 -62.31 -42.20
C LEU A 51 -0.14 -61.18 -43.17
N LEU A 52 0.00 -61.43 -44.48
CA LEU A 52 -0.43 -60.48 -45.49
C LEU A 52 -1.94 -60.19 -45.39
N ASN A 53 -2.76 -61.20 -45.16
CA ASN A 53 -4.20 -61.04 -45.00
C ASN A 53 -4.57 -60.36 -43.68
N LEU A 54 -3.82 -60.63 -42.60
CA LEU A 54 -3.96 -59.93 -41.32
C LEU A 54 -3.69 -58.43 -41.48
N VAL A 55 -2.55 -58.07 -42.09
CA VAL A 55 -2.17 -56.66 -42.33
C VAL A 55 -3.16 -55.96 -43.25
N LYS A 56 -3.67 -56.65 -44.27
CA LYS A 56 -4.65 -56.09 -45.24
C LYS A 56 -6.07 -55.98 -44.67
N ASN A 57 -6.35 -56.56 -43.49
CA ASN A 57 -7.70 -56.53 -42.93
C ASN A 57 -8.09 -55.10 -42.51
N ASN A 58 -9.11 -54.55 -43.15
CA ASN A 58 -9.58 -53.18 -42.90
C ASN A 58 -10.06 -52.97 -41.45
N LYS A 59 -10.58 -54.00 -40.78
CA LYS A 59 -11.06 -53.89 -39.39
C LYS A 59 -9.92 -53.72 -38.39
N LEU A 60 -8.73 -54.25 -38.70
CA LEU A 60 -7.55 -54.08 -37.85
C LEU A 60 -6.99 -52.67 -37.93
N ASN A 61 -7.30 -51.93 -39.00
CA ASN A 61 -6.88 -50.55 -39.21
C ASN A 61 -5.37 -50.34 -39.04
N VAL A 62 -4.54 -51.14 -39.72
CA VAL A 62 -3.08 -51.04 -39.61
C VAL A 62 -2.58 -49.71 -40.18
N GLY A 63 -1.84 -48.94 -39.37
CA GLY A 63 -1.26 -47.65 -39.75
C GLY A 63 -0.86 -46.78 -38.55
N GLU A 64 -0.20 -45.66 -38.82
CA GLU A 64 0.35 -44.74 -37.80
C GLU A 64 -0.68 -44.30 -36.74
N GLY A 65 -1.88 -43.92 -37.19
CA GLY A 65 -3.00 -43.53 -36.33
C GLY A 65 -3.93 -44.68 -35.91
N GLY A 66 -3.60 -45.93 -36.28
CA GLY A 66 -4.42 -47.11 -36.03
C GLY A 66 -3.64 -48.20 -35.29
N THR A 67 -3.83 -49.47 -35.67
CA THR A 67 -3.04 -50.57 -35.11
C THR A 67 -1.60 -50.55 -35.63
N GLN A 68 -0.63 -50.65 -34.72
CA GLN A 68 0.79 -50.78 -35.06
C GLN A 68 1.26 -52.21 -34.81
N LEU A 69 2.20 -52.69 -35.63
CA LEU A 69 2.67 -54.08 -35.56
C LEU A 69 4.18 -54.13 -35.33
N GLY A 70 4.61 -54.98 -34.41
CA GLY A 70 6.00 -55.40 -34.26
C GLY A 70 6.17 -56.86 -34.68
N PHE A 71 7.39 -57.26 -35.05
CA PHE A 71 7.70 -58.65 -35.43
C PHE A 71 8.97 -59.14 -34.72
N ILE A 72 8.86 -60.30 -34.07
CA ILE A 72 9.96 -61.07 -33.52
C ILE A 72 9.98 -62.43 -34.20
N THR A 73 11.14 -62.79 -34.76
CA THR A 73 11.41 -64.17 -35.18
C THR A 73 12.00 -64.97 -34.04
N PHE A 74 11.63 -66.24 -33.95
CA PHE A 74 12.30 -67.18 -33.08
C PHE A 74 12.48 -68.54 -33.76
N SER A 75 13.68 -69.07 -33.59
CA SER A 75 14.07 -70.43 -33.97
C SER A 75 15.25 -70.81 -33.09
N SER A 76 16.50 -70.76 -33.58
CA SER A 76 17.71 -70.90 -32.76
C SER A 76 18.07 -69.61 -32.01
N LEU A 77 19.02 -69.66 -31.07
CA LEU A 77 19.45 -68.47 -30.29
C LEU A 77 19.91 -67.32 -31.21
N GLU A 78 20.74 -67.61 -32.22
CA GLU A 78 21.25 -66.60 -33.16
C GLU A 78 20.18 -66.01 -34.08
N LYS A 79 19.12 -66.78 -34.32
CA LYS A 79 18.01 -66.40 -35.21
C LYS A 79 16.80 -65.89 -34.44
N THR A 80 16.85 -65.84 -33.11
CA THR A 80 15.78 -65.29 -32.27
C THR A 80 16.04 -63.81 -32.01
N ARG A 81 15.29 -62.93 -32.68
CA ARG A 81 15.54 -61.48 -32.70
C ARG A 81 14.32 -60.69 -33.16
N THR A 82 14.27 -59.41 -32.77
CA THR A 82 13.31 -58.45 -33.32
C THR A 82 13.64 -58.15 -34.78
N LEU A 83 12.69 -58.39 -35.68
CA LEU A 83 12.80 -58.07 -37.11
C LEU A 83 12.20 -56.71 -37.46
N LEU A 84 11.18 -56.29 -36.71
CA LEU A 84 10.52 -55.02 -36.91
C LEU A 84 10.04 -54.47 -35.57
N LYS A 85 10.43 -53.24 -35.25
CA LYS A 85 9.95 -52.53 -34.05
C LYS A 85 8.64 -51.81 -34.34
N PHE A 86 7.88 -51.52 -33.29
CA PHE A 86 6.70 -50.65 -33.39
C PHE A 86 7.06 -49.29 -34.00
N GLY A 87 6.17 -48.79 -34.86
CA GLY A 87 6.34 -47.52 -35.58
C GLY A 87 7.41 -47.53 -36.68
N GLU A 88 8.17 -48.60 -36.89
CA GLU A 88 9.18 -48.69 -37.95
C GLU A 88 8.57 -48.79 -39.36
N LYS A 89 7.30 -49.20 -39.43
CA LYS A 89 6.42 -49.02 -40.59
C LYS A 89 5.19 -48.24 -40.15
N THR A 90 4.86 -47.20 -40.90
CA THR A 90 3.80 -46.25 -40.56
C THR A 90 2.55 -46.42 -41.42
N THR A 91 2.64 -47.13 -42.54
CA THR A 91 1.49 -47.38 -43.43
C THR A 91 1.27 -48.86 -43.67
N ARG A 92 0.01 -49.23 -43.92
CA ARG A 92 -0.38 -50.59 -44.31
C ARG A 92 0.44 -51.11 -45.50
N ASP A 93 0.64 -50.27 -46.50
CA ASP A 93 1.40 -50.62 -47.70
C ASP A 93 2.87 -50.90 -47.39
N ASP A 94 3.45 -50.21 -46.41
CA ASP A 94 4.83 -50.47 -46.00
C ASP A 94 4.99 -51.81 -45.28
N TYR A 95 4.01 -52.21 -44.46
CA TYR A 95 3.97 -53.55 -43.87
C TYR A 95 3.80 -54.64 -44.94
N VAL A 96 2.91 -54.41 -45.93
CA VAL A 96 2.72 -55.36 -47.05
C VAL A 96 4.00 -55.49 -47.87
N LYS A 97 4.64 -54.39 -48.25
CA LYS A 97 5.91 -54.40 -48.98
C LYS A 97 7.01 -55.10 -48.20
N TRP A 98 7.06 -54.91 -46.87
CA TRP A 98 8.03 -55.56 -46.00
C TRP A 98 7.79 -57.08 -45.92
N LEU A 99 6.54 -57.55 -45.80
CA LEU A 99 6.21 -58.97 -45.82
C LEU A 99 6.41 -59.61 -47.20
N GLU A 100 6.23 -58.86 -48.28
CA GLU A 100 6.48 -59.29 -49.67
C GLU A 100 7.93 -59.07 -50.13
N TRP A 101 8.90 -59.03 -49.19
CA TRP A 101 10.33 -58.82 -49.48
C TRP A 101 10.86 -59.75 -50.59
N TYR A 102 10.34 -60.97 -50.71
CA TYR A 102 10.77 -61.95 -51.71
C TYR A 102 10.33 -61.61 -53.15
N LYS A 103 9.37 -60.69 -53.32
CA LYS A 103 8.87 -60.23 -54.63
C LYS A 103 9.56 -58.97 -55.13
N SER A 104 10.26 -58.23 -54.25
CA SER A 104 10.83 -56.92 -54.58
C SER A 104 12.37 -56.95 -54.56
N PRO A 105 13.05 -56.56 -55.64
CA PRO A 105 14.51 -56.48 -55.67
C PRO A 105 15.08 -55.32 -54.83
N SER A 106 14.25 -54.42 -54.32
CA SER A 106 14.67 -53.17 -53.66
C SER A 106 14.69 -53.23 -52.13
N TYR A 107 14.27 -54.35 -51.52
CA TYR A 107 14.23 -54.53 -50.06
C TYR A 107 15.32 -55.50 -49.60
N PRO A 108 15.88 -55.32 -48.37
CA PRO A 108 16.80 -56.30 -47.81
C PRO A 108 16.09 -57.66 -47.73
N LYS A 109 16.64 -58.63 -48.48
CA LYS A 109 16.05 -59.95 -48.67
C LYS A 109 16.24 -60.75 -47.39
N LEU A 110 15.16 -60.99 -46.61
CA LEU A 110 15.18 -61.92 -45.48
C LEU A 110 15.30 -63.35 -46.01
N VAL A 111 16.50 -63.88 -46.22
CA VAL A 111 16.67 -65.21 -46.81
C VAL A 111 16.23 -66.26 -45.79
N TYR A 112 15.16 -67.02 -46.05
CA TYR A 112 14.61 -67.96 -45.05
C TYR A 112 15.66 -68.89 -44.47
N GLU A 113 16.49 -69.51 -45.32
CA GLU A 113 17.56 -70.43 -44.92
C GLU A 113 18.69 -69.77 -44.12
N ALA A 114 18.94 -68.48 -44.32
CA ALA A 114 20.06 -67.77 -43.70
C ALA A 114 19.63 -66.89 -42.51
N ASP A 115 18.40 -66.39 -42.48
CA ASP A 115 17.96 -65.34 -41.58
C ASP A 115 16.86 -65.76 -40.61
N LEU A 116 16.07 -66.77 -40.95
CA LEU A 116 14.86 -67.13 -40.21
C LEU A 116 14.95 -68.55 -39.64
N VAL A 117 15.37 -69.52 -40.46
CA VAL A 117 15.35 -70.93 -40.05
C VAL A 117 16.47 -71.27 -39.07
N GLY A 118 16.15 -72.09 -38.09
CA GLY A 118 17.09 -72.63 -37.12
C GLY A 118 16.61 -73.97 -36.56
N ASP A 119 17.53 -74.74 -36.00
CA ASP A 119 17.29 -76.16 -35.66
C ASP A 119 16.34 -76.39 -34.46
N LEU A 120 15.96 -75.33 -33.72
CA LEU A 120 15.26 -75.40 -32.43
C LEU A 120 14.20 -74.30 -32.31
N THR A 121 13.44 -74.32 -31.20
CA THR A 121 12.31 -73.41 -30.92
C THR A 121 12.55 -72.62 -29.61
N TYR A 122 13.21 -71.46 -29.69
CA TYR A 122 13.61 -70.64 -28.55
C TYR A 122 12.49 -69.68 -28.07
N MET A 123 11.32 -70.23 -27.79
CA MET A 123 10.13 -69.47 -27.36
C MET A 123 10.37 -68.60 -26.11
N GLY A 124 11.16 -69.09 -25.14
CA GLY A 124 11.48 -68.32 -23.92
C GLY A 124 12.24 -67.02 -24.20
N GLU A 125 13.19 -67.06 -25.14
CA GLU A 125 13.93 -65.85 -25.55
C GLU A 125 13.05 -64.90 -26.35
N ALA A 126 12.12 -65.43 -27.16
CA ALA A 126 11.13 -64.62 -27.88
C ALA A 126 10.24 -63.82 -26.91
N PHE A 127 9.77 -64.43 -25.82
CA PHE A 127 9.01 -63.73 -24.78
C PHE A 127 9.84 -62.73 -23.99
N LYS A 128 11.13 -63.02 -23.75
CA LYS A 128 12.05 -62.06 -23.14
C LYS A 128 12.22 -60.82 -24.03
N LEU A 129 12.44 -61.01 -25.33
CA LEU A 129 12.50 -59.90 -26.31
C LEU A 129 11.16 -59.15 -26.41
N ALA A 130 10.04 -59.86 -26.30
CA ALA A 130 8.71 -59.23 -26.24
C ALA A 130 8.57 -58.32 -25.03
N ASN A 131 9.01 -58.78 -23.84
CA ASN A 131 9.05 -57.97 -22.64
C ASN A 131 9.87 -56.70 -22.85
N GLU A 132 11.09 -56.86 -23.37
CA GLU A 132 12.02 -55.76 -23.61
C GLU A 132 11.45 -54.75 -24.62
N ASN A 133 10.74 -55.22 -25.66
CA ASN A 133 10.10 -54.34 -26.62
C ASN A 133 8.97 -53.54 -25.96
N PHE A 134 8.07 -54.15 -25.19
CA PHE A 134 6.97 -53.41 -24.53
C PHE A 134 7.44 -52.51 -23.38
N THR A 135 8.52 -52.87 -22.68
CA THR A 135 9.06 -52.07 -21.55
C THR A 135 9.94 -50.91 -22.00
N GLN A 136 10.39 -50.87 -23.26
CA GLN A 136 11.15 -49.74 -23.79
C GLN A 136 10.27 -48.48 -23.90
N THR A 137 10.68 -47.41 -23.19
CA THR A 137 10.12 -46.06 -23.32
C THR A 137 10.54 -45.40 -24.63
N SER A 138 10.01 -45.91 -25.75
CA SER A 138 10.10 -45.28 -27.07
C SER A 138 8.80 -44.51 -27.36
N PRO A 139 8.86 -43.29 -27.93
CA PRO A 139 7.65 -42.55 -28.35
C PRO A 139 6.82 -43.31 -29.40
N PHE A 140 7.39 -44.33 -30.05
CA PHE A 140 6.71 -45.20 -31.01
C PHE A 140 6.10 -46.47 -30.40
N ASN A 141 6.39 -46.77 -29.13
CA ASN A 141 5.94 -47.99 -28.45
C ASN A 141 5.08 -47.70 -27.20
N TYR A 142 5.05 -46.46 -26.72
CA TYR A 142 4.30 -46.11 -25.51
C TYR A 142 3.08 -45.26 -25.82
N ARG A 143 2.04 -45.87 -26.39
CA ARG A 143 0.71 -45.26 -26.51
C ARG A 143 -0.09 -45.60 -25.26
N LYS A 144 0.04 -44.77 -24.21
CA LYS A 144 -0.49 -44.99 -22.85
C LYS A 144 -2.00 -45.37 -22.76
N GLN A 145 -2.78 -45.11 -23.80
CA GLN A 145 -4.22 -45.41 -23.88
C GLN A 145 -4.57 -46.56 -24.85
N VAL A 146 -3.58 -47.27 -25.38
CA VAL A 146 -3.75 -48.36 -26.34
C VAL A 146 -3.38 -49.69 -25.68
N GLU A 147 -4.11 -50.75 -26.01
CA GLU A 147 -3.85 -52.09 -25.48
C GLU A 147 -2.72 -52.79 -26.23
N ASP A 148 -1.83 -53.43 -25.48
CA ASP A 148 -0.75 -54.29 -25.98
C ASP A 148 -1.23 -55.74 -26.15
N VAL A 149 -0.92 -56.34 -27.30
CA VAL A 149 -1.35 -57.70 -27.67
C VAL A 149 -0.16 -58.48 -28.21
N ILE A 150 -0.03 -59.75 -27.82
CA ILE A 150 0.96 -60.68 -28.39
C ILE A 150 0.24 -61.73 -29.24
N PHE A 151 0.67 -61.84 -30.50
CA PHE A 151 0.27 -62.92 -31.40
C PHE A 151 1.40 -63.93 -31.54
N LEU A 152 1.15 -65.17 -31.16
CA LEU A 152 2.12 -66.26 -31.22
C LEU A 152 1.74 -67.26 -32.34
N PHE A 153 2.61 -67.39 -33.33
CA PHE A 153 2.55 -68.44 -34.36
C PHE A 153 3.61 -69.47 -34.04
N THR A 154 3.20 -70.71 -33.78
CA THR A 154 4.10 -71.83 -33.49
C THR A 154 3.47 -73.14 -33.95
N ASP A 155 4.27 -74.16 -34.24
CA ASP A 155 3.74 -75.50 -34.55
C ASP A 155 3.35 -76.29 -33.28
N GLY A 156 3.87 -75.91 -32.10
CA GLY A 156 3.47 -76.43 -30.79
C GLY A 156 4.60 -76.99 -29.91
N GLU A 157 5.85 -77.07 -30.39
CA GLU A 157 6.95 -77.74 -29.68
C GLU A 157 8.05 -76.78 -29.13
N PRO A 158 7.91 -76.22 -27.92
CA PRO A 158 9.05 -75.56 -27.26
C PRO A 158 10.01 -76.63 -26.72
N LYS A 159 11.11 -76.88 -27.44
CA LYS A 159 12.10 -77.93 -27.09
C LYS A 159 13.23 -77.46 -26.17
N ALA A 160 13.37 -76.16 -25.89
CA ALA A 160 14.41 -75.63 -25.00
C ALA A 160 13.87 -75.38 -23.57
N GLY A 161 14.44 -76.05 -22.57
CA GLY A 161 13.96 -76.15 -21.18
C GLY A 161 14.04 -74.89 -20.31
N ILE A 162 13.65 -73.72 -20.81
CA ILE A 162 13.48 -72.51 -19.99
C ILE A 162 11.99 -72.38 -19.65
N GLY A 163 11.68 -72.39 -18.36
CA GLY A 163 10.33 -72.59 -17.82
C GLY A 163 9.25 -71.68 -18.42
N LYS A 164 8.23 -72.31 -19.02
CA LYS A 164 7.00 -71.66 -19.51
C LYS A 164 6.30 -70.80 -18.45
N ASP A 165 6.50 -71.09 -17.16
CA ASP A 165 5.64 -70.56 -16.08
C ASP A 165 6.19 -69.33 -15.35
N SER A 166 7.46 -68.94 -15.54
CA SER A 166 8.06 -67.82 -14.78
C SER A 166 8.00 -66.47 -15.49
N VAL A 167 7.92 -66.43 -16.82
CA VAL A 167 7.90 -65.16 -17.58
C VAL A 167 6.47 -64.65 -17.83
N LEU A 168 5.46 -65.53 -17.87
CA LEU A 168 4.09 -65.16 -18.25
C LEU A 168 3.23 -64.58 -17.11
N LYS A 169 3.63 -64.72 -15.85
CA LYS A 169 2.80 -64.31 -14.69
C LYS A 169 2.75 -62.81 -14.43
N ASP A 170 3.71 -62.05 -14.97
CA ASP A 170 3.81 -60.60 -14.73
C ASP A 170 3.26 -59.75 -15.89
N PHE A 171 2.63 -60.37 -16.89
CA PHE A 171 2.10 -59.68 -18.06
C PHE A 171 0.59 -59.43 -17.98
N ASN A 172 0.20 -58.15 -18.04
CA ASN A 172 -1.19 -57.72 -18.18
C ASN A 172 -1.64 -57.66 -19.67
N GLN A 173 -1.15 -58.58 -20.51
CA GLN A 173 -1.30 -58.55 -21.98
C GLN A 173 -2.16 -59.71 -22.50
N THR A 174 -2.84 -59.50 -23.64
CA THR A 174 -3.63 -60.55 -24.31
C THR A 174 -2.71 -61.39 -25.20
N ILE A 175 -2.61 -62.69 -24.93
CA ILE A 175 -1.83 -63.65 -25.74
C ILE A 175 -2.78 -64.52 -26.56
N ILE A 176 -2.54 -64.59 -27.87
CA ILE A 176 -3.25 -65.49 -28.79
C ILE A 176 -2.24 -66.49 -29.37
N ASP A 177 -2.45 -67.77 -29.10
CA ASP A 177 -1.62 -68.88 -29.58
C ASP A 177 -2.31 -69.59 -30.75
N LEU A 178 -1.58 -69.79 -31.85
CA LEU A 178 -2.03 -70.51 -33.04
C LEU A 178 -1.15 -71.75 -33.23
N SER A 179 -1.31 -72.75 -32.36
CA SER A 179 -0.58 -74.02 -32.41
C SER A 179 -1.36 -75.15 -33.09
N SER A 180 -0.61 -76.12 -33.65
CA SER A 180 -1.17 -77.15 -34.56
C SER A 180 -1.45 -78.52 -33.91
N GLU A 181 -1.17 -78.71 -32.61
CA GLU A 181 -1.33 -80.01 -31.94
C GLU A 181 -2.70 -80.24 -31.26
N PRO A 182 -3.36 -81.39 -31.51
CA PRO A 182 -4.56 -81.78 -30.79
C PRO A 182 -4.20 -82.45 -29.46
N GLY A 183 -4.25 -81.73 -28.32
CA GLY A 183 -4.07 -82.43 -27.04
C GLY A 183 -4.09 -81.70 -25.69
N LYS A 184 -3.96 -80.37 -25.59
CA LYS A 184 -3.86 -79.70 -24.26
C LYS A 184 -4.87 -78.56 -24.09
N LYS A 185 -5.85 -78.76 -23.20
CA LYS A 185 -7.10 -77.97 -23.07
C LYS A 185 -7.07 -76.72 -22.17
N ASN A 186 -5.91 -76.19 -21.77
CA ASN A 186 -5.85 -75.13 -20.74
C ASN A 186 -5.38 -73.74 -21.24
N GLN A 187 -5.67 -73.35 -22.48
CA GLN A 187 -5.47 -71.99 -23.01
C GLN A 187 -6.61 -71.55 -23.95
N LYS A 188 -6.85 -70.24 -24.06
CA LYS A 188 -8.15 -69.61 -24.39
C LYS A 188 -8.57 -69.67 -25.86
N TYR A 189 -7.67 -69.94 -26.80
CA TYR A 189 -7.98 -70.13 -28.23
C TYR A 189 -7.06 -71.21 -28.80
N TYR A 190 -7.62 -72.37 -29.18
CA TYR A 190 -6.93 -73.43 -29.93
C TYR A 190 -7.69 -73.64 -31.24
N PHE A 191 -6.99 -73.72 -32.36
CA PHE A 191 -7.57 -74.12 -33.65
C PHE A 191 -7.09 -75.53 -34.03
N GLN A 192 -8.01 -76.44 -34.31
CA GLN A 192 -7.71 -77.85 -34.56
C GLN A 192 -7.48 -78.12 -36.07
N THR A 193 -6.30 -78.71 -36.38
CA THR A 193 -5.92 -79.50 -37.58
C THR A 193 -5.89 -78.84 -38.97
N ARG A 194 -4.86 -79.21 -39.77
CA ARG A 194 -4.59 -78.92 -41.20
C ARG A 194 -5.43 -77.77 -41.79
N LEU A 195 -5.05 -76.55 -41.41
CA LEU A 195 -5.68 -75.34 -41.92
C LEU A 195 -5.34 -75.16 -43.40
N THR A 196 -6.36 -75.03 -44.24
CA THR A 196 -6.21 -74.53 -45.61
C THR A 196 -6.08 -73.01 -45.59
N GLU A 197 -5.61 -72.39 -46.67
CA GLU A 197 -5.57 -70.92 -46.81
C GLU A 197 -6.94 -70.27 -46.51
N LYS A 198 -8.04 -70.96 -46.84
CA LYS A 198 -9.42 -70.51 -46.57
C LYS A 198 -9.76 -70.53 -45.08
N ASP A 199 -9.24 -71.48 -44.32
CA ASP A 199 -9.46 -71.58 -42.87
C ASP A 199 -8.66 -70.51 -42.13
N LEU A 200 -7.43 -70.24 -42.60
CA LEU A 200 -6.58 -69.16 -42.12
C LEU A 200 -7.24 -67.78 -42.27
N ASN A 201 -7.93 -67.51 -43.38
CA ASN A 201 -8.66 -66.25 -43.58
C ASN A 201 -9.89 -66.13 -42.66
N LYS A 202 -10.59 -67.24 -42.42
CA LYS A 202 -11.71 -67.28 -41.45
C LYS A 202 -11.21 -67.02 -40.02
N ILE A 203 -10.01 -67.51 -39.69
CA ILE A 203 -9.36 -67.25 -38.40
C ILE A 203 -9.03 -65.77 -38.27
N VAL A 204 -8.52 -65.09 -39.32
CA VAL A 204 -8.29 -63.64 -39.26
C VAL A 204 -9.56 -62.87 -38.87
N ASP A 205 -10.71 -63.18 -39.47
CA ASP A 205 -11.98 -62.52 -39.11
C ASP A 205 -12.46 -62.87 -37.69
N GLN A 206 -12.24 -64.10 -37.25
CA GLN A 206 -12.56 -64.55 -35.88
C GLN A 206 -11.61 -63.97 -34.82
N LEU A 207 -10.39 -63.59 -35.19
CA LEU A 207 -9.42 -62.94 -34.32
C LEU A 207 -9.67 -61.43 -34.25
N VAL A 208 -9.82 -60.78 -35.40
CA VAL A 208 -9.95 -59.32 -35.49
C VAL A 208 -11.31 -58.84 -34.95
N GLY A 209 -12.39 -59.62 -35.11
CA GLY A 209 -13.72 -59.26 -34.59
C GLY A 209 -13.73 -59.01 -33.08
N PRO A 210 -13.38 -59.98 -32.23
CA PRO A 210 -13.31 -59.81 -30.77
C PRO A 210 -12.25 -58.79 -30.29
N LEU A 211 -11.16 -58.60 -31.04
CA LEU A 211 -10.13 -57.62 -30.72
C LEU A 211 -10.58 -56.16 -30.96
N CYS A 212 -11.49 -55.96 -31.91
CA CYS A 212 -11.89 -54.64 -32.40
C CYS A 212 -13.37 -54.28 -32.11
N VAL A 213 -14.11 -55.13 -31.40
CA VAL A 213 -15.41 -54.78 -30.80
C VAL A 213 -15.11 -54.19 -29.40
N PRO A 214 -15.61 -52.99 -29.04
CA PRO A 214 -15.53 -52.53 -27.67
C PRO A 214 -16.17 -53.61 -26.79
N ALA A 215 -15.41 -54.17 -25.85
CA ALA A 215 -15.95 -55.06 -24.84
C ALA A 215 -17.27 -54.44 -24.33
N GLY A 216 -18.38 -55.21 -24.28
CA GLY A 216 -19.68 -54.70 -23.86
C GLY A 216 -19.53 -53.80 -22.64
N ASP A 217 -19.62 -52.49 -22.87
CA ASP A 217 -19.05 -51.52 -21.95
C ASP A 217 -20.04 -51.34 -20.81
N CYS A 218 -19.69 -51.91 -19.67
CA CYS A 218 -20.36 -51.59 -18.43
C CYS A 218 -19.82 -50.24 -17.98
N ASP A 219 -20.68 -49.23 -17.94
CA ASP A 219 -20.37 -47.88 -17.48
C ASP A 219 -20.77 -47.68 -16.03
N CYS A 220 -19.89 -47.01 -15.30
CA CYS A 220 -20.12 -46.61 -13.93
C CYS A 220 -20.94 -45.31 -13.92
N LYS A 221 -22.18 -45.37 -13.44
CA LYS A 221 -22.98 -44.18 -13.15
C LYS A 221 -22.83 -43.78 -11.68
N GLY A 222 -22.89 -42.48 -11.39
CA GLY A 222 -22.74 -41.95 -10.04
C GLY A 222 -21.30 -41.74 -9.57
N ILE A 223 -20.30 -41.80 -10.48
CA ILE A 223 -18.95 -41.37 -10.14
C ILE A 223 -18.96 -39.86 -9.90
N THR A 224 -18.53 -39.46 -8.70
CA THR A 224 -18.37 -38.05 -8.33
C THR A 224 -16.94 -37.75 -7.94
N GLU A 225 -16.41 -36.66 -8.46
CA GLU A 225 -15.29 -35.96 -7.83
C GLU A 225 -15.88 -34.97 -6.83
N GLN A 226 -15.53 -35.12 -5.56
CA GLN A 226 -16.05 -34.29 -4.47
C GLN A 226 -14.90 -33.60 -3.75
N THR A 227 -15.00 -32.29 -3.58
CA THR A 227 -14.13 -31.55 -2.66
C THR A 227 -14.91 -31.20 -1.40
N VAL A 228 -14.39 -31.59 -0.24
CA VAL A 228 -14.93 -31.25 1.08
C VAL A 228 -13.89 -30.41 1.82
N TYR A 229 -14.35 -29.36 2.50
CA TYR A 229 -13.47 -28.49 3.27
C TYR A 229 -13.57 -28.79 4.76
N THR A 230 -12.46 -28.64 5.46
CA THR A 230 -12.39 -28.76 6.92
C THR A 230 -11.39 -27.74 7.47
N LYS A 231 -11.39 -27.55 8.78
CA LYS A 231 -10.33 -26.80 9.45
C LYS A 231 -8.99 -27.52 9.18
N LYS A 232 -7.95 -26.76 8.83
CA LYS A 232 -6.61 -27.34 8.54
C LYS A 232 -6.19 -28.34 9.62
N GLY A 233 -5.77 -29.54 9.21
CA GLY A 233 -5.36 -30.63 10.11
C GLY A 233 -6.49 -31.37 10.83
N SER A 234 -7.76 -31.07 10.52
CA SER A 234 -8.93 -31.81 11.00
C SER A 234 -9.45 -32.78 9.94
N ASN A 235 -10.38 -33.65 10.34
CA ASN A 235 -11.06 -34.55 9.42
C ASN A 235 -12.28 -33.87 8.80
N ALA A 236 -12.72 -34.33 7.64
CA ALA A 236 -14.00 -33.94 7.03
C ALA A 236 -14.85 -35.17 6.75
N ILE A 237 -16.15 -35.09 6.97
CA ILE A 237 -17.09 -36.15 6.59
C ILE A 237 -17.45 -35.96 5.12
N ALA A 238 -17.24 -36.99 4.30
CA ALA A 238 -17.60 -36.96 2.89
C ALA A 238 -18.82 -37.86 2.63
N GLU A 239 -19.78 -37.36 1.87
CA GLU A 239 -20.97 -38.10 1.45
C GLU A 239 -21.01 -38.15 -0.08
N TRP A 240 -21.05 -39.36 -0.63
CA TRP A 240 -21.13 -39.61 -2.06
C TRP A 240 -22.19 -40.68 -2.36
N PRO A 241 -22.82 -40.65 -3.55
CA PRO A 241 -23.64 -41.74 -4.02
C PRO A 241 -22.78 -42.96 -4.35
N GLU A 242 -23.18 -44.15 -3.93
CA GLU A 242 -22.48 -45.38 -4.31
C GLU A 242 -22.58 -45.58 -5.84
N PRO A 243 -21.46 -45.87 -6.54
CA PRO A 243 -21.49 -46.08 -7.98
C PRO A 243 -22.40 -47.25 -8.36
N ILE A 244 -23.03 -47.15 -9.52
CA ILE A 244 -23.90 -48.21 -10.08
C ILE A 244 -23.34 -48.64 -11.43
N LEU A 245 -23.14 -49.94 -11.61
CA LEU A 245 -22.71 -50.51 -12.87
C LEU A 245 -23.91 -50.61 -13.85
N THR A 246 -23.78 -50.00 -15.03
CA THR A 246 -24.79 -50.01 -16.08
C THR A 246 -24.22 -50.67 -17.33
N CYS A 247 -24.72 -51.86 -17.68
CA CYS A 247 -24.25 -52.60 -18.85
C CYS A 247 -25.34 -52.65 -19.93
N ALA A 248 -24.94 -52.66 -21.21
CA ALA A 248 -25.86 -52.81 -22.34
C ALA A 248 -26.69 -54.11 -22.28
N ASN A 249 -26.06 -55.20 -21.80
CA ASN A 249 -26.76 -56.40 -21.35
C ASN A 249 -26.64 -56.45 -19.83
N GLN A 250 -27.73 -56.16 -19.10
CA GLN A 250 -27.66 -56.17 -17.64
C GLN A 250 -27.29 -57.58 -17.12
N PRO A 251 -26.13 -57.75 -16.46
CA PRO A 251 -25.83 -59.02 -15.81
C PRO A 251 -26.83 -59.25 -14.69
N SER A 252 -27.35 -60.48 -14.60
CA SER A 252 -28.38 -60.84 -13.61
C SER A 252 -27.89 -60.83 -12.17
N ASN A 253 -26.57 -60.89 -11.96
CA ASN A 253 -25.91 -60.75 -10.64
C ASN A 253 -24.47 -60.25 -10.82
N TYR A 254 -24.00 -59.40 -9.91
CA TYR A 254 -22.59 -58.99 -9.79
C TYR A 254 -22.19 -58.88 -8.30
N GLU A 255 -20.92 -59.11 -8.02
CA GLU A 255 -20.31 -58.93 -6.68
C GLU A 255 -19.61 -57.58 -6.65
N VAL A 256 -19.78 -56.79 -5.58
CA VAL A 256 -19.09 -55.51 -5.39
C VAL A 256 -18.05 -55.64 -4.28
N LYS A 257 -16.81 -55.25 -4.57
CA LYS A 257 -15.75 -55.12 -3.57
C LYS A 257 -15.33 -53.66 -3.46
N VAL A 258 -15.24 -53.16 -2.23
CA VAL A 258 -14.81 -51.77 -1.96
C VAL A 258 -13.40 -51.77 -1.39
N SER A 259 -12.53 -50.92 -1.95
CA SER A 259 -11.18 -50.66 -1.47
C SER A 259 -10.99 -49.16 -1.22
N PRO A 260 -10.50 -48.73 -0.04
CA PRO A 260 -10.15 -49.54 1.13
C PRO A 260 -11.33 -50.30 1.75
N LYS A 261 -11.05 -51.45 2.37
CA LYS A 261 -12.10 -52.28 2.99
C LYS A 261 -12.74 -51.52 4.15
N GLY A 262 -14.07 -51.44 4.15
CA GLY A 262 -14.84 -50.74 5.18
C GLY A 262 -15.11 -49.26 4.87
N SER A 263 -14.70 -48.77 3.70
CA SER A 263 -15.08 -47.43 3.25
C SER A 263 -16.58 -47.33 2.97
N THR A 264 -17.24 -46.36 3.60
CA THR A 264 -18.68 -46.10 3.45
C THR A 264 -18.96 -44.61 3.32
N SER A 265 -19.98 -44.25 2.55
CA SER A 265 -20.47 -42.86 2.47
C SER A 265 -20.82 -42.33 3.86
N GLY A 266 -20.44 -41.09 4.18
CA GLY A 266 -20.56 -40.49 5.52
C GLY A 266 -19.37 -40.78 6.45
N GLN A 267 -18.27 -41.36 5.95
CA GLN A 267 -17.04 -41.54 6.72
C GLN A 267 -16.21 -40.25 6.79
N ALA A 268 -15.45 -40.09 7.90
CA ALA A 268 -14.48 -39.02 8.06
C ALA A 268 -13.12 -39.35 7.39
N PHE A 269 -12.59 -38.40 6.64
CA PHE A 269 -11.30 -38.48 5.94
C PHE A 269 -10.35 -37.41 6.47
N GLN A 270 -9.06 -37.75 6.54
CA GLN A 270 -7.98 -36.80 6.81
C GLN A 270 -7.79 -35.86 5.61
N GLU A 271 -7.11 -34.74 5.81
CA GLU A 271 -6.71 -33.85 4.72
C GLU A 271 -5.88 -34.61 3.65
N GLY A 272 -6.19 -34.37 2.36
CA GLY A 272 -5.55 -35.04 1.23
C GLY A 272 -6.53 -35.60 0.20
N SER A 273 -5.99 -36.36 -0.75
CA SER A 273 -6.76 -37.03 -1.80
C SER A 273 -6.97 -38.50 -1.45
N HIS A 274 -8.22 -38.92 -1.48
CA HIS A 274 -8.64 -40.29 -1.17
C HIS A 274 -9.43 -40.84 -2.34
N ASN A 275 -9.07 -42.03 -2.80
CA ASN A 275 -9.78 -42.73 -3.86
C ASN A 275 -10.44 -43.97 -3.26
N ILE A 276 -11.74 -44.11 -3.49
CA ILE A 276 -12.51 -45.27 -3.09
C ILE A 276 -12.89 -46.03 -4.36
N THR A 277 -12.37 -47.25 -4.49
CA THR A 277 -12.58 -48.09 -5.65
C THR A 277 -13.67 -49.12 -5.36
N TYR A 278 -14.73 -49.06 -6.15
CA TYR A 278 -15.80 -50.07 -6.20
C TYR A 278 -15.53 -51.00 -7.39
N SER A 279 -15.04 -52.19 -7.12
CA SER A 279 -14.76 -53.23 -8.11
C SER A 279 -15.98 -54.12 -8.30
N PHE A 280 -16.66 -53.97 -9.44
CA PHE A 280 -17.81 -54.76 -9.83
C PHE A 280 -17.36 -56.00 -10.59
N ILE A 281 -17.66 -57.18 -10.06
CA ILE A 281 -17.27 -58.46 -10.63
C ILE A 281 -18.52 -59.14 -11.19
N TYR A 282 -18.58 -59.29 -12.51
CA TYR A 282 -19.76 -59.80 -13.22
C TYR A 282 -19.37 -60.84 -14.27
N ASN A 283 -20.33 -61.68 -14.66
CA ASN A 283 -20.10 -62.68 -15.71
C ASN A 283 -20.73 -62.19 -17.02
N ASP A 284 -19.91 -62.07 -18.07
CA ASP A 284 -20.35 -61.73 -19.41
C ASP A 284 -20.09 -62.93 -20.34
N ALA A 285 -21.19 -63.50 -20.85
CA ALA A 285 -21.32 -64.61 -21.81
C ALA A 285 -20.58 -65.95 -21.50
N THR A 286 -19.48 -65.95 -20.77
CA THR A 286 -18.70 -67.10 -20.24
C THR A 286 -17.50 -66.66 -19.38
N MET A 287 -17.19 -65.36 -19.27
CA MET A 287 -15.99 -64.87 -18.56
C MET A 287 -16.36 -63.99 -17.36
N ARG A 288 -15.66 -64.21 -16.25
CA ARG A 288 -15.67 -63.31 -15.10
C ARG A 288 -14.88 -62.05 -15.45
N ARG A 289 -15.55 -60.91 -15.50
CA ARG A 289 -14.97 -59.58 -15.72
C ARG A 289 -15.00 -58.77 -14.44
N THR A 290 -14.11 -57.79 -14.35
CA THR A 290 -14.09 -56.80 -13.27
C THR A 290 -14.08 -55.41 -13.89
N LYS A 291 -14.96 -54.52 -13.42
CA LYS A 291 -14.96 -53.09 -13.76
C LYS A 291 -14.79 -52.30 -12.47
N ASP A 292 -13.79 -51.42 -12.45
CA ASP A 292 -13.52 -50.55 -11.30
C ASP A 292 -14.17 -49.18 -11.51
N CYS A 293 -14.97 -48.75 -10.54
CA CYS A 293 -15.53 -47.40 -10.47
C CYS A 293 -14.87 -46.66 -9.31
N ILE A 294 -14.27 -45.50 -9.55
CA ILE A 294 -13.51 -44.75 -8.55
C ILE A 294 -14.29 -43.51 -8.14
N VAL A 295 -14.49 -43.33 -6.83
CA VAL A 295 -14.95 -42.07 -6.25
C VAL A 295 -13.73 -41.33 -5.71
N SER A 296 -13.53 -40.09 -6.19
CA SER A 296 -12.38 -39.26 -5.83
C SER A 296 -12.82 -38.20 -4.82
N ILE A 297 -12.32 -38.28 -3.60
CA ILE A 297 -12.62 -37.35 -2.50
C ILE A 297 -11.37 -36.54 -2.21
N LYS A 298 -11.49 -35.22 -2.33
CA LYS A 298 -10.45 -34.27 -1.95
C LYS A 298 -10.87 -33.57 -0.67
N VAL A 299 -10.20 -33.86 0.44
CA VAL A 299 -10.35 -33.10 1.67
C VAL A 299 -9.32 -31.97 1.67
N ALA A 300 -9.78 -30.73 1.57
CA ALA A 300 -8.93 -29.55 1.55
C ALA A 300 -9.00 -28.82 2.91
N GLY A 301 -7.84 -28.53 3.50
CA GLY A 301 -7.75 -27.64 4.65
C GLY A 301 -8.12 -26.21 4.26
N CYS A 302 -9.05 -25.60 4.98
CA CYS A 302 -9.35 -24.20 4.84
C CYS A 302 -8.32 -23.36 5.60
N GLU A 303 -7.72 -22.40 4.91
CA GLU A 303 -6.65 -21.57 5.45
C GLU A 303 -6.93 -20.09 5.18
N CYS A 304 -6.56 -19.25 6.14
CA CYS A 304 -6.46 -17.82 5.90
C CYS A 304 -5.19 -17.51 5.10
N PRO A 305 -5.20 -16.44 4.29
CA PRO A 305 -3.98 -15.93 3.68
C PRO A 305 -2.97 -15.51 4.78
N PRO A 306 -1.66 -15.39 4.45
CA PRO A 306 -0.67 -14.91 5.39
C PRO A 306 -1.10 -13.59 6.04
N THR A 307 -0.98 -13.50 7.37
CA THR A 307 -1.39 -12.31 8.13
C THR A 307 -0.74 -11.06 7.56
N GLN A 308 -1.56 -10.11 7.12
CA GLN A 308 -1.08 -8.82 6.63
C GLN A 308 -0.48 -8.04 7.81
N GLN A 309 0.77 -7.59 7.64
CA GLN A 309 1.47 -6.71 8.57
C GLN A 309 1.53 -5.32 7.94
N LEU A 310 0.73 -4.41 8.47
CA LEU A 310 0.58 -3.08 7.92
C LEU A 310 1.06 -2.04 8.93
N SER A 311 1.58 -0.93 8.43
CA SER A 311 2.00 0.19 9.26
C SER A 311 1.30 1.47 8.81
N GLY A 312 0.73 2.19 9.77
CA GLY A 312 0.11 3.50 9.55
C GLY A 312 0.82 4.60 10.34
N VAL A 313 0.65 5.84 9.88
CA VAL A 313 1.28 7.01 10.49
C VAL A 313 0.21 7.99 10.95
N ILE A 314 0.33 8.45 12.20
CA ILE A 314 -0.56 9.45 12.80
C ILE A 314 0.10 10.82 12.71
N GLY A 315 -0.67 11.82 12.28
CA GLY A 315 -0.19 13.21 12.20
C GLY A 315 0.12 13.81 13.59
N PRO A 316 1.04 14.77 13.70
CA PRO A 316 1.47 15.36 14.97
C PRO A 316 0.38 16.14 15.72
N SER A 317 -0.78 16.37 15.10
CA SER A 317 -1.94 17.06 15.70
C SER A 317 -3.20 16.18 15.76
N GLU A 318 -3.07 14.88 15.44
CA GLU A 318 -4.17 13.92 15.47
C GLU A 318 -3.97 12.91 16.61
N THR A 319 -5.08 12.39 17.14
CA THR A 319 -5.10 11.31 18.14
C THR A 319 -5.20 9.91 17.51
N ASP A 320 -5.56 9.86 16.23
CA ASP A 320 -5.72 8.65 15.42
C ASP A 320 -5.25 8.90 13.98
N GLY A 321 -4.95 7.82 13.25
CA GLY A 321 -4.53 7.86 11.85
C GLY A 321 -5.34 6.88 11.01
N LEU A 322 -5.42 7.16 9.71
CA LEU A 322 -6.18 6.34 8.76
C LEU A 322 -5.37 5.10 8.35
N ALA A 323 -5.95 3.92 8.57
CA ALA A 323 -5.44 2.64 8.07
C ALA A 323 -6.43 2.06 7.06
N GLU A 324 -5.91 1.40 6.02
CA GLU A 324 -6.68 0.76 4.96
C GLU A 324 -6.03 -0.58 4.62
N TRP A 325 -6.83 -1.63 4.50
CA TRP A 325 -6.35 -2.99 4.27
C TRP A 325 -7.37 -3.81 3.48
N ASN A 326 -6.89 -4.89 2.87
CA ASN A 326 -7.77 -5.84 2.18
C ASN A 326 -8.32 -6.84 3.18
N ILE A 327 -9.62 -7.11 3.11
CA ILE A 327 -10.28 -8.10 3.96
C ILE A 327 -9.72 -9.50 3.59
N PRO A 328 -9.16 -10.28 4.54
CA PRO A 328 -8.53 -11.56 4.25
C PRO A 328 -9.58 -12.65 3.97
N GLU A 329 -9.69 -13.08 2.72
CA GLU A 329 -10.61 -14.17 2.32
C GLU A 329 -9.96 -15.55 2.47
N PRO A 330 -10.61 -16.51 3.17
CA PRO A 330 -10.12 -17.89 3.27
C PRO A 330 -10.07 -18.62 1.91
N THR A 331 -9.27 -19.69 1.83
CA THR A 331 -9.16 -20.54 0.63
C THR A 331 -10.38 -21.41 0.33
N CYS A 332 -11.39 -21.42 1.22
CA CYS A 332 -12.60 -22.24 1.09
C CYS A 332 -13.87 -21.38 0.96
N PRO A 333 -14.96 -21.91 0.38
CA PRO A 333 -16.23 -21.19 0.28
C PRO A 333 -16.83 -20.95 1.67
N THR A 334 -16.86 -19.70 2.12
CA THR A 334 -17.35 -19.33 3.47
C THR A 334 -18.26 -18.12 3.40
N MET A 335 -19.14 -17.98 4.40
CA MET A 335 -19.95 -16.78 4.63
C MET A 335 -19.35 -15.99 5.80
N LEU A 336 -19.22 -14.67 5.68
CA LEU A 336 -18.78 -13.81 6.78
C LEU A 336 -19.90 -13.69 7.82
N SER A 337 -19.62 -14.01 9.09
CA SER A 337 -20.70 -14.27 10.08
C SER A 337 -21.31 -13.01 10.75
N SER A 338 -20.97 -11.79 10.33
CA SER A 338 -21.71 -10.51 10.52
C SER A 338 -20.75 -9.32 10.32
N PRO A 339 -21.17 -8.20 9.67
CA PRO A 339 -20.32 -7.01 9.53
C PRO A 339 -20.52 -6.04 10.69
N GLN A 340 -19.46 -5.70 11.44
CA GLN A 340 -19.42 -4.40 12.13
C GLN A 340 -19.01 -3.32 11.12
N HIS A 341 -20.00 -2.77 10.40
CA HIS A 341 -20.06 -1.43 9.77
C HIS A 341 -18.85 -0.80 9.01
N ILE A 342 -19.11 -0.53 7.71
CA ILE A 342 -19.03 0.75 6.95
C ILE A 342 -17.86 1.03 5.95
N ASP A 343 -18.34 1.20 4.71
CA ASP A 343 -17.98 2.01 3.52
C ASP A 343 -16.81 1.73 2.55
N THR A 344 -17.26 1.65 1.29
CA THR A 344 -16.61 1.80 -0.01
C THR A 344 -15.54 0.79 -0.44
N THR A 345 -15.92 0.07 -1.52
CA THR A 345 -15.22 -0.98 -2.29
C THR A 345 -15.27 -2.38 -1.67
N PRO A 346 -15.63 -3.42 -2.45
CA PRO A 346 -16.15 -4.67 -1.90
C PRO A 346 -15.13 -5.53 -1.13
N ASN A 347 -13.83 -5.21 -1.19
CA ASN A 347 -12.75 -6.08 -0.71
C ASN A 347 -11.76 -5.40 0.24
N SER A 348 -11.99 -4.15 0.65
CA SER A 348 -11.08 -3.42 1.54
C SER A 348 -11.83 -2.61 2.59
N GLU A 349 -11.29 -2.57 3.79
CA GLU A 349 -11.82 -1.80 4.91
C GLU A 349 -10.89 -0.63 5.24
N ARG A 350 -11.48 0.47 5.71
CA ARG A 350 -10.77 1.69 6.08
C ARG A 350 -11.25 2.18 7.44
N ARG A 351 -10.32 2.38 8.38
CA ARG A 351 -10.64 2.78 9.76
C ARG A 351 -9.59 3.72 10.34
N ARG A 352 -10.02 4.63 11.23
CA ARG A 352 -9.10 5.43 12.06
C ARG A 352 -8.71 4.66 13.31
N LEU A 353 -7.40 4.55 13.56
CA LEU A 353 -6.82 3.77 14.66
C LEU A 353 -5.86 4.65 15.49
N SER A 354 -5.85 4.48 16.80
CA SER A 354 -4.96 5.18 17.73
C SER A 354 -3.51 4.65 17.66
N GLU A 355 -2.56 5.35 18.27
CA GLU A 355 -1.16 4.88 18.39
C GLU A 355 -1.12 3.50 19.08
N GLY A 356 -0.33 2.56 18.56
CA GLY A 356 -0.20 1.20 19.09
C GLY A 356 -0.43 0.08 18.06
N GLU A 357 -0.46 -1.16 18.55
CA GLU A 357 -0.75 -2.35 17.76
C GLU A 357 -2.23 -2.71 17.83
N HIS A 358 -2.83 -2.96 16.67
CA HIS A 358 -4.23 -3.34 16.52
C HIS A 358 -4.31 -4.69 15.80
N THR A 359 -5.16 -5.57 16.29
CA THR A 359 -5.50 -6.83 15.62
C THR A 359 -6.98 -6.81 15.27
N ILE A 360 -7.30 -6.85 13.99
CA ILE A 360 -8.67 -6.91 13.47
C ILE A 360 -8.97 -8.35 13.08
N GLN A 361 -10.06 -8.90 13.59
CA GLN A 361 -10.44 -10.30 13.38
C GLN A 361 -11.68 -10.39 12.51
N TYR A 362 -11.61 -11.24 11.49
CA TYR A 362 -12.73 -11.58 10.61
C TYR A 362 -13.11 -13.04 10.84
N VAL A 363 -14.35 -13.28 11.24
CA VAL A 363 -14.87 -14.62 11.48
C VAL A 363 -15.74 -15.04 10.30
N TYR A 364 -15.39 -16.18 9.72
CA TYR A 364 -16.08 -16.79 8.60
C TYR A 364 -16.63 -18.15 9.01
N THR A 365 -17.85 -18.45 8.60
CA THR A 365 -18.49 -19.75 8.84
C THR A 365 -18.56 -20.52 7.53
N HIS A 366 -18.02 -21.74 7.52
CA HIS A 366 -18.14 -22.67 6.40
C HIS A 366 -19.41 -23.51 6.56
N ALA A 367 -20.16 -23.68 5.46
CA ALA A 367 -21.29 -24.61 5.34
C ALA A 367 -22.23 -24.62 6.57
N GLU A 368 -22.79 -23.46 6.92
CA GLU A 368 -23.68 -23.31 8.07
C GLU A 368 -24.82 -24.35 8.08
N GLY A 369 -25.01 -25.05 9.20
CA GLY A 369 -25.99 -26.14 9.34
C GLY A 369 -25.58 -27.49 8.74
N SER A 370 -24.37 -27.62 8.20
CA SER A 370 -23.78 -28.88 7.73
C SER A 370 -23.05 -29.64 8.84
N ILE A 371 -22.89 -30.95 8.66
CA ILE A 371 -22.03 -31.80 9.50
C ILE A 371 -20.55 -31.39 9.47
N ASN A 372 -20.13 -30.65 8.44
CA ASN A 372 -18.77 -30.09 8.32
C ASN A 372 -18.74 -28.58 8.62
N ALA A 373 -19.72 -28.05 9.35
CA ALA A 373 -19.72 -26.64 9.72
C ALA A 373 -18.57 -26.32 10.69
N PHE A 374 -17.82 -25.25 10.40
CA PHE A 374 -16.79 -24.72 11.30
C PHE A 374 -16.59 -23.23 11.07
N ASP A 375 -16.06 -22.57 12.11
CA ASP A 375 -15.61 -21.18 12.02
C ASP A 375 -14.11 -21.12 11.76
N ILE A 376 -13.71 -20.18 10.91
CA ILE A 376 -12.32 -19.79 10.68
C ILE A 376 -12.16 -18.30 10.93
N THR A 377 -11.10 -17.94 11.66
CA THR A 377 -10.79 -16.55 12.01
C THR A 377 -9.54 -16.11 11.29
N CYS A 378 -9.64 -15.05 10.50
CA CYS A 378 -8.52 -14.43 9.80
C CYS A 378 -8.20 -13.08 10.43
N ASP A 379 -6.91 -12.85 10.70
CA ASP A 379 -6.45 -11.65 11.40
C ASP A 379 -5.71 -10.69 10.45
N VAL A 380 -5.87 -9.40 10.70
CA VAL A 380 -5.05 -8.33 10.13
C VAL A 380 -4.36 -7.58 11.27
N LYS A 381 -3.04 -7.42 11.18
CA LYS A 381 -2.24 -6.72 12.19
C LYS A 381 -1.77 -5.37 11.65
N ILE A 382 -2.08 -4.32 12.40
CA ILE A 382 -1.81 -2.94 12.02
C ILE A 382 -1.07 -2.24 13.15
N THR A 383 0.13 -1.75 12.86
CA THR A 383 0.93 -0.96 13.81
C THR A 383 0.83 0.52 13.44
N MET A 384 0.29 1.33 14.34
CA MET A 384 0.16 2.77 14.18
C MET A 384 1.26 3.50 14.93
N GLN A 385 2.08 4.27 14.22
CA GLN A 385 3.16 5.07 14.81
C GLN A 385 2.86 6.56 14.65
N ALA A 386 2.99 7.33 15.74
CA ALA A 386 2.89 8.77 15.64
C ALA A 386 4.16 9.37 15.01
N CYS A 387 3.96 10.20 13.97
CA CYS A 387 5.07 10.97 13.41
C CYS A 387 5.32 12.21 14.27
N LYS A 388 6.47 12.20 14.95
CA LYS A 388 6.87 13.20 15.94
C LYS A 388 8.22 13.77 15.54
N CYS A 389 8.38 15.08 15.75
CA CYS A 389 9.70 15.70 15.75
C CYS A 389 10.52 15.18 16.94
N PRO A 390 11.86 15.15 16.85
CA PRO A 390 12.69 14.94 18.02
C PRO A 390 12.43 16.05 19.06
N THR A 391 12.77 15.78 20.31
CA THR A 391 12.66 16.78 21.39
C THR A 391 13.36 18.08 20.95
N THR A 392 12.68 19.22 21.15
CA THR A 392 13.17 20.51 20.66
C THR A 392 14.55 20.81 21.25
N GLN A 393 15.56 20.86 20.38
CA GLN A 393 16.93 21.18 20.76
C GLN A 393 17.03 22.63 21.24
N THR A 394 17.80 22.87 22.30
CA THR A 394 18.20 24.22 22.73
C THR A 394 19.72 24.32 22.70
N VAL A 395 20.26 25.19 21.85
CA VAL A 395 21.70 25.44 21.72
C VAL A 395 22.03 26.75 22.41
N ASN A 396 22.85 26.67 23.45
CA ASN A 396 23.36 27.83 24.16
C ASN A 396 24.73 28.22 23.60
N ALA A 397 24.91 29.50 23.28
CA ALA A 397 26.19 30.03 22.87
C ALA A 397 26.48 31.33 23.63
N LYS A 398 27.76 31.64 23.80
CA LYS A 398 28.21 32.91 24.39
C LYS A 398 29.07 33.65 23.38
N VAL A 399 28.78 34.93 23.18
CA VAL A 399 29.61 35.79 22.33
C VAL A 399 30.94 36.05 23.04
N GLN A 400 32.05 35.93 22.31
CA GLN A 400 33.38 36.20 22.83
C GLN A 400 33.61 37.70 22.99
N PRO A 401 34.38 38.14 24.00
CA PRO A 401 34.69 39.55 24.20
C PRO A 401 35.22 40.21 22.92
N GLY A 402 34.68 41.36 22.54
CA GLY A 402 35.01 42.06 21.31
C GLY A 402 34.08 41.77 20.14
N ASP A 403 33.37 40.63 20.13
CA ASP A 403 32.47 40.26 19.04
C ASP A 403 31.04 40.77 19.26
N THR A 404 30.28 40.87 18.17
CA THR A 404 28.85 41.27 18.18
C THR A 404 27.89 40.10 17.93
N ARG A 405 28.43 38.98 17.47
CA ARG A 405 27.70 37.78 17.05
C ARG A 405 28.58 36.55 17.23
N VAL A 406 27.97 35.39 17.40
CA VAL A 406 28.67 34.10 17.52
C VAL A 406 28.16 33.13 16.46
N LEU A 407 29.04 32.32 15.90
CA LEU A 407 28.67 31.23 15.00
C LEU A 407 28.11 30.08 15.85
N VAL A 408 26.86 29.73 15.60
CA VAL A 408 26.18 28.62 16.27
C VAL A 408 25.92 27.53 15.25
N ALA A 409 26.21 26.27 15.62
CA ALA A 409 25.87 25.08 14.84
C ALA A 409 24.88 24.22 15.64
N TRP A 410 23.98 23.53 14.94
CA TRP A 410 22.97 22.65 15.51
C TRP A 410 22.75 21.43 14.62
N THR A 411 21.90 20.51 15.05
CA THR A 411 21.50 19.35 14.25
C THR A 411 20.13 19.61 13.65
N GLU A 412 19.93 19.31 12.36
CA GLU A 412 18.61 19.44 11.75
C GLU A 412 17.62 18.49 12.44
N PRO A 413 16.49 18.98 12.98
CA PRO A 413 15.53 18.15 13.69
C PRO A 413 14.62 17.41 12.70
N THR A 414 15.07 16.27 12.19
CA THR A 414 14.31 15.43 11.26
C THR A 414 13.25 14.59 11.98
N PRO A 415 11.98 14.54 11.52
CA PRO A 415 10.95 13.69 12.09
C PRO A 415 11.33 12.20 12.09
N ASN A 416 10.73 11.42 12.99
CA ASN A 416 10.92 9.96 13.06
C ASN A 416 10.18 9.16 11.97
N CYS A 417 9.64 9.82 10.94
CA CYS A 417 8.93 9.21 9.83
C CYS A 417 9.46 9.72 8.48
N THR A 418 9.21 8.96 7.41
CA THR A 418 9.63 9.31 6.05
C THR A 418 8.94 10.57 5.57
N THR A 419 9.69 11.64 5.38
CA THR A 419 9.14 12.95 4.99
C THR A 419 9.98 13.61 3.90
N THR A 420 9.37 14.57 3.20
CA THR A 420 10.05 15.43 2.23
C THR A 420 10.31 16.81 2.86
N PRO A 421 11.56 17.28 2.94
CA PRO A 421 11.87 18.61 3.47
C PRO A 421 11.40 19.72 2.53
N SER A 422 10.91 20.82 3.10
CA SER A 422 10.55 22.01 2.32
C SER A 422 11.80 22.70 1.75
N ALA A 423 11.72 23.18 0.50
CA ALA A 423 12.75 24.05 -0.09
C ALA A 423 12.98 25.35 0.69
N SER A 424 12.06 25.73 1.58
CA SER A 424 12.21 26.90 2.47
C SER A 424 13.02 26.62 3.75
N ASN A 425 13.43 25.37 3.98
CA ASN A 425 14.27 25.04 5.12
C ASN A 425 15.65 25.68 4.98
N PRO A 426 16.30 26.05 6.10
CA PRO A 426 17.67 26.57 6.06
C PRO A 426 18.61 25.60 5.33
N SER A 427 19.41 26.12 4.39
CA SER A 427 20.38 25.33 3.62
C SER A 427 21.64 24.94 4.43
N SER A 428 21.81 25.51 5.62
CA SER A 428 22.89 25.18 6.55
C SER A 428 22.36 24.98 7.97
N THR A 429 22.98 24.07 8.71
CA THR A 429 22.74 23.85 10.16
C THR A 429 23.69 24.68 11.03
N SER A 430 24.17 25.80 10.50
CA SER A 430 25.00 26.77 11.20
C SER A 430 24.71 28.19 10.73
N GLY A 431 24.88 29.17 11.61
CA GLY A 431 24.69 30.58 11.27
C GLY A 431 25.19 31.53 12.36
N TRP A 432 25.35 32.80 12.01
CA TRP A 432 25.74 33.84 12.96
C TRP A 432 24.53 34.43 13.67
N PHE A 433 24.58 34.49 15.00
CA PHE A 433 23.50 35.02 15.83
C PHE A 433 24.04 36.08 16.80
N SER A 434 23.30 37.18 16.93
CA SER A 434 23.48 38.16 17.99
C SER A 434 22.90 37.63 19.30
N VAL A 435 23.26 38.26 20.43
CA VAL A 435 22.64 37.96 21.72
C VAL A 435 21.11 38.10 21.64
N GLY A 436 20.43 37.17 22.29
CA GLY A 436 18.98 37.03 22.26
C GLY A 436 18.55 35.58 22.09
N GLN A 437 17.23 35.38 22.05
CA GLN A 437 16.61 34.09 21.75
C GLN A 437 16.17 34.06 20.29
N HIS A 438 16.58 33.02 19.59
CA HIS A 438 16.27 32.82 18.17
C HIS A 438 15.61 31.45 18.00
N LYS A 439 14.69 31.35 17.04
CA LYS A 439 13.99 30.11 16.73
C LYS A 439 14.17 29.77 15.24
N ARG A 440 14.73 28.60 14.95
CA ARG A 440 14.77 28.03 13.60
C ARG A 440 13.63 27.04 13.44
N THR A 441 12.94 27.11 12.30
CA THR A 441 11.80 26.25 11.97
C THR A 441 12.12 25.45 10.73
N TYR A 442 11.97 24.14 10.83
CA TYR A 442 12.09 23.19 9.72
C TYR A 442 10.70 22.65 9.40
N LYS A 443 10.34 22.72 8.12
CA LYS A 443 9.06 22.24 7.59
C LYS A 443 9.30 20.96 6.81
N TYR A 444 8.52 19.94 7.12
CA TYR A 444 8.52 18.66 6.44
C TYR A 444 7.10 18.33 6.00
N LYS A 445 6.98 17.59 4.91
CA LYS A 445 5.71 17.06 4.43
C LYS A 445 5.74 15.55 4.47
N TYR A 446 4.80 14.95 5.20
CA TYR A 446 4.51 13.53 5.08
C TYR A 446 3.46 13.34 3.99
N ALA A 447 3.67 12.40 3.08
CA ALA A 447 2.68 12.03 2.08
C ALA A 447 2.88 10.56 1.68
N ASN A 448 1.81 9.79 1.75
CA ASN A 448 1.70 8.47 1.12
C ASN A 448 0.43 8.42 0.25
N LYS A 449 -0.01 7.23 -0.16
CA LYS A 449 -1.24 7.09 -0.96
C LYS A 449 -2.51 7.45 -0.18
N GLN A 450 -2.47 7.39 1.15
CA GLN A 450 -3.63 7.47 2.03
C GLN A 450 -3.78 8.84 2.70
N THR A 451 -2.68 9.46 3.14
CA THR A 451 -2.70 10.69 3.92
C THR A 451 -1.54 11.61 3.54
N SER A 452 -1.75 12.91 3.74
CA SER A 452 -0.72 13.94 3.57
C SER A 452 -0.91 15.02 4.63
N PHE A 453 0.15 15.38 5.34
CA PHE A 453 0.14 16.44 6.35
C PHE A 453 1.52 17.10 6.50
N ASP A 454 1.50 18.33 7.03
CA ASP A 454 2.70 19.12 7.28
C ASP A 454 3.19 18.97 8.73
N ILE A 455 4.51 18.95 8.90
CA ILE A 455 5.18 18.81 10.19
C ILE A 455 6.15 19.98 10.37
N LYS A 456 6.15 20.58 11.57
CA LYS A 456 7.07 21.68 11.93
C LYS A 456 7.93 21.28 13.11
N CYS A 457 9.24 21.19 12.88
CA CYS A 457 10.23 20.95 13.91
C CYS A 457 11.00 22.22 14.22
N TYR A 458 11.52 22.35 15.45
CA TYR A 458 12.11 23.59 15.94
C TYR A 458 13.48 23.37 16.55
N VAL A 459 14.33 24.39 16.43
CA VAL A 459 15.56 24.55 17.20
C VAL A 459 15.54 25.91 17.87
N ASN A 460 15.74 25.91 19.19
CA ASN A 460 15.90 27.13 19.97
C ASN A 460 17.39 27.44 20.08
N ILE A 461 17.77 28.67 19.81
CA ILE A 461 19.16 29.15 19.90
C ILE A 461 19.17 30.31 20.89
N VAL A 462 19.89 30.14 21.98
CA VAL A 462 20.00 31.15 23.03
C VAL A 462 21.43 31.64 23.04
N VAL A 463 21.62 32.88 22.60
CA VAL A 463 22.92 33.52 22.61
C VAL A 463 22.98 34.48 23.78
N THR A 464 23.97 34.29 24.63
CA THR A 464 24.24 35.13 25.81
C THR A 464 25.51 35.95 25.59
N GLY A 465 25.59 37.09 26.27
CA GLY A 465 26.75 37.96 26.20
C GLY A 465 26.48 39.22 26.99
N GLU A 466 27.49 39.70 27.70
CA GLU A 466 27.41 40.99 28.38
C GLU A 466 27.95 42.06 27.44
N PHE A 467 27.16 43.11 27.24
CA PHE A 467 27.52 44.20 26.34
C PHE A 467 27.96 45.43 27.09
N CYS A 468 28.89 46.12 26.46
CA CYS A 468 29.22 47.49 26.74
C CYS A 468 29.03 48.33 25.47
N GLY A 469 27.91 49.05 25.38
CA GLY A 469 27.53 49.73 24.14
C GLY A 469 27.18 48.71 23.05
N LYS A 470 27.99 48.65 21.98
CA LYS A 470 27.82 47.70 20.86
C LYS A 470 28.74 46.47 20.93
N THR A 471 29.65 46.41 21.90
CA THR A 471 30.72 45.43 21.94
C THR A 471 30.56 44.53 23.17
N THR A 472 30.77 43.23 23.04
CA THR A 472 30.73 42.34 24.20
C THR A 472 32.02 42.37 25.01
N TYR A 473 31.94 42.06 26.30
CA TYR A 473 33.11 42.02 27.18
C TYR A 473 33.03 40.85 28.17
N ASP A 474 34.18 40.43 28.71
CA ASP A 474 34.23 39.45 29.79
C ASP A 474 34.07 40.13 31.14
N ALA A 475 32.89 39.97 31.75
CA ALA A 475 32.58 40.52 33.05
C ALA A 475 33.48 40.03 34.18
N ALA A 476 34.16 38.88 34.03
CA ALA A 476 35.08 38.41 35.06
C ALA A 476 36.34 39.28 35.11
N THR A 477 36.83 39.74 33.96
CA THR A 477 38.12 40.44 33.83
C THR A 477 37.99 41.91 33.45
N HIS A 478 36.81 42.34 33.01
CA HIS A 478 36.54 43.69 32.50
C HIS A 478 35.24 44.26 33.12
N VAL A 479 35.07 45.57 33.02
CA VAL A 479 33.89 46.31 33.46
C VAL A 479 33.49 47.30 32.38
N CYS A 480 32.18 47.45 32.19
CA CYS A 480 31.63 48.43 31.26
C CYS A 480 31.30 49.74 31.98
N CYS A 481 31.91 50.86 31.54
CA CYS A 481 31.55 52.20 31.99
C CYS A 481 30.89 52.97 30.84
N CYS A 482 29.55 53.08 30.86
CA CYS A 482 28.71 53.78 29.88
C CYS A 482 29.05 53.54 28.40
N GLY A 483 29.40 52.31 28.03
CA GLY A 483 29.69 51.94 26.64
C GLY A 483 31.18 51.81 26.28
N LYS A 484 32.09 52.07 27.24
CA LYS A 484 33.53 51.81 27.09
C LYS A 484 33.99 50.69 28.04
N ILE A 485 34.76 49.75 27.51
CA ILE A 485 35.24 48.55 28.24
C ILE A 485 36.59 48.87 28.88
N TYR A 486 36.72 48.55 30.17
CA TYR A 486 37.97 48.68 30.93
C TYR A 486 38.35 47.36 31.60
N LYS A 487 39.64 47.06 31.72
CA LYS A 487 40.12 45.91 32.50
C LYS A 487 39.92 46.19 33.98
N LYS A 488 39.31 45.25 34.72
CA LYS A 488 39.04 45.38 36.15
C LYS A 488 40.34 45.60 36.92
N LYS A 489 40.32 46.60 37.79
CA LYS A 489 41.36 46.88 38.79
C LYS A 489 40.72 46.91 40.18
N PRO A 490 41.42 46.48 41.23
CA PRO A 490 40.97 46.68 42.60
C PRO A 490 40.71 48.16 42.85
N ASP A 491 39.66 48.48 43.61
CA ASP A 491 39.32 49.84 44.04
C ASP A 491 38.90 50.84 42.94
N TYR A 492 38.73 50.39 41.70
CA TYR A 492 38.23 51.23 40.62
C TYR A 492 36.73 51.03 40.38
N GLN A 493 36.02 52.12 40.12
CA GLN A 493 34.59 52.13 39.83
C GLN A 493 34.30 52.92 38.55
N CYS A 494 33.11 52.71 37.97
CA CYS A 494 32.66 53.48 36.82
C CYS A 494 32.01 54.81 37.26
N CYS A 495 32.35 55.90 36.59
CA CYS A 495 31.68 57.19 36.68
C CYS A 495 31.37 57.70 35.27
N GLY A 496 30.17 57.42 34.77
CA GLY A 496 29.86 57.66 33.36
C GLY A 496 30.78 56.86 32.44
N LEU A 497 31.44 57.53 31.50
CA LEU A 497 32.38 56.94 30.55
C LEU A 497 33.77 56.63 31.16
N GLU A 498 34.04 57.10 32.38
CA GLU A 498 35.35 57.01 33.02
C GLU A 498 35.44 55.86 34.01
N TYR A 499 36.62 55.23 34.08
CA TYR A 499 36.96 54.19 35.05
C TYR A 499 38.03 54.72 36.00
N TYR A 500 37.61 55.02 37.23
CA TYR A 500 38.34 55.90 38.14
C TYR A 500 38.62 55.21 39.47
N ASN A 501 39.61 55.67 40.23
CA ASN A 501 39.99 55.05 41.50
C ASN A 501 39.13 55.62 42.65
N ALA A 502 38.25 54.80 43.23
CA ALA A 502 37.32 55.21 44.27
C ALA A 502 37.99 55.58 45.60
N LEU A 503 39.28 55.24 45.79
CA LEU A 503 40.04 55.65 46.99
C LEU A 503 40.49 57.11 46.92
N SER A 504 40.87 57.60 45.74
CA SER A 504 41.45 58.93 45.55
C SER A 504 40.48 59.96 44.98
N GLU A 505 39.42 59.51 44.33
CA GLU A 505 38.51 60.33 43.53
C GLU A 505 37.05 60.03 43.90
N SER A 506 36.12 60.89 43.49
CA SER A 506 34.68 60.70 43.77
C SER A 506 33.86 61.04 42.53
N CYS A 507 32.92 60.17 42.17
CA CYS A 507 32.07 60.35 41.00
C CYS A 507 30.99 61.42 41.22
N CYS A 508 31.14 62.56 40.55
CA CYS A 508 30.18 63.66 40.55
C CYS A 508 29.49 63.77 39.18
N ASN A 509 28.21 63.41 39.14
CA ASN A 509 27.38 63.31 37.93
C ASN A 509 27.76 62.22 36.91
N SER A 510 26.74 61.50 36.41
CA SER A 510 26.86 60.25 35.63
C SER A 510 27.39 60.40 34.20
N GLU A 511 27.69 61.61 33.71
CA GLU A 511 27.94 61.78 32.28
C GLU A 511 29.21 62.52 31.85
N ARG A 512 29.94 63.24 32.72
CA ARG A 512 31.30 63.79 32.47
C ARG A 512 31.68 64.82 33.53
N ALA A 513 32.40 64.44 34.58
CA ALA A 513 33.32 65.31 35.31
C ALA A 513 34.10 64.50 36.36
N ILE A 514 35.37 64.19 36.10
CA ILE A 514 36.33 63.96 37.17
C ILE A 514 36.93 65.32 37.48
N LEU A 515 36.55 65.96 38.61
CA LEU A 515 37.41 66.93 39.29
C LEU A 515 36.98 67.08 40.77
N ALA A 516 37.78 66.51 41.68
CA ALA A 516 38.26 67.07 42.95
C ALA A 516 38.36 66.02 44.08
N PRO A 517 39.35 66.14 44.99
CA PRO A 517 39.43 65.33 46.21
C PRO A 517 38.14 65.51 47.02
N ARG A 518 37.60 64.40 47.52
CA ARG A 518 36.39 64.28 48.36
C ARG A 518 35.71 65.61 48.76
N GLY A 519 34.50 65.87 48.24
CA GLY A 519 33.53 66.63 49.03
C GLY A 519 32.48 67.53 48.35
N LYS A 520 32.43 67.72 47.03
CA LYS A 520 31.37 68.58 46.43
C LYS A 520 30.93 68.10 45.04
N CYS A 521 29.81 67.36 44.98
CA CYS A 521 29.09 67.11 43.73
C CYS A 521 27.84 68.01 43.64
N PRO A 522 27.56 68.66 42.47
CA PRO A 522 26.32 69.42 42.25
C PRO A 522 25.08 68.52 42.13
N THR A 523 23.92 69.04 42.51
CA THR A 523 22.71 68.30 42.93
C THR A 523 21.76 67.82 41.85
N PHE A 524 22.10 67.81 40.56
CA PHE A 524 21.24 67.20 39.53
C PHE A 524 22.05 66.44 38.47
N LYS A 525 21.87 65.10 38.46
CA LYS A 525 22.46 64.15 37.50
C LYS A 525 21.71 64.19 36.18
N SER A 526 22.42 64.43 35.07
CA SER A 526 21.99 63.91 33.78
C SER A 526 22.16 62.38 33.82
N ALA A 527 21.11 61.66 33.43
CA ALA A 527 20.96 60.21 33.49
C ALA A 527 21.12 59.58 34.89
N SER A 528 20.01 59.48 35.64
CA SER A 528 19.92 58.49 36.72
C SER A 528 19.72 57.11 36.08
N PRO A 529 20.45 56.05 36.50
CA PRO A 529 20.21 54.69 36.01
C PRO A 529 18.83 54.14 36.41
N LEU A 530 18.07 54.86 37.27
CA LEU A 530 16.70 54.50 37.63
C LEU A 530 15.63 54.99 36.64
N ASN A 531 15.96 55.89 35.71
CA ASN A 531 14.96 56.45 34.79
C ASN A 531 15.35 56.44 33.30
N HIS A 532 16.58 56.07 32.93
CA HIS A 532 16.96 56.04 31.52
C HIS A 532 16.60 54.71 30.83
N ARG A 533 15.60 54.74 29.95
CA ARG A 533 15.25 53.65 29.03
C ARG A 533 15.43 54.12 27.59
N ALA A 534 16.29 53.45 26.84
CA ALA A 534 16.56 53.81 25.44
C ALA A 534 15.27 53.78 24.60
N GLY A 535 15.00 54.87 23.87
CA GLY A 535 13.81 55.02 23.03
C GLY A 535 12.51 55.33 23.79
N VAL A 536 12.59 55.64 25.09
CA VAL A 536 11.45 56.07 25.91
C VAL A 536 11.64 57.53 26.28
N ASP A 537 10.58 58.33 26.14
CA ASP A 537 10.62 59.74 26.49
C ASP A 537 10.79 59.92 28.02
N ASP A 538 11.69 60.83 28.41
CA ASP A 538 11.76 61.32 29.78
C ASP A 538 10.68 62.38 29.98
N VAL A 539 9.83 62.21 30.99
CA VAL A 539 8.68 63.08 31.22
C VAL A 539 8.76 63.72 32.60
N VAL A 540 8.54 65.05 32.66
CA VAL A 540 8.26 65.80 33.87
C VAL A 540 6.80 66.23 33.84
N MET A 541 6.07 65.88 34.89
CA MET A 541 4.71 66.37 35.10
C MET A 541 4.72 67.47 36.15
N LEU A 542 4.38 68.69 35.74
CA LEU A 542 4.35 69.88 36.57
C LEU A 542 2.92 70.14 37.05
N PHE A 543 2.67 69.93 38.34
CA PHE A 543 1.41 70.27 39.00
C PHE A 543 1.60 71.57 39.79
N THR A 544 0.78 72.59 39.53
CA THR A 544 0.81 73.81 40.34
C THR A 544 -0.55 74.48 40.42
N ASP A 545 -0.84 75.04 41.57
CA ASP A 545 -2.04 75.83 41.88
C ASP A 545 -1.80 77.35 41.85
N GLY A 546 -0.56 77.78 41.60
CA GLY A 546 -0.21 79.19 41.66
C GLY A 546 1.10 79.59 40.96
N LYS A 547 1.28 80.92 40.86
CA LYS A 547 2.51 81.56 40.37
C LYS A 547 3.68 81.29 41.34
N PRO A 548 4.92 81.10 40.87
CA PRO A 548 6.08 81.03 41.74
C PRO A 548 6.20 82.30 42.59
N ASN A 549 6.28 82.12 43.90
CA ASN A 549 6.25 83.20 44.87
C ASN A 549 7.58 84.00 44.85
N PRO A 550 7.57 85.31 44.58
CA PRO A 550 8.75 86.16 44.72
C PRO A 550 8.89 86.63 46.17
N SER A 551 9.15 85.75 47.14
CA SER A 551 9.19 86.16 48.55
C SER A 551 10.58 86.60 49.03
N ASN A 552 10.54 87.63 49.88
CA ASN A 552 11.62 88.51 50.34
C ASN A 552 12.91 87.78 50.76
N GLY A 553 13.99 88.03 50.02
CA GLY A 553 15.35 87.58 50.35
C GLY A 553 15.85 86.36 49.57
N ARG A 554 15.02 85.72 48.73
CA ARG A 554 15.47 84.67 47.79
C ARG A 554 15.31 85.13 46.34
N LYS A 555 16.24 84.72 45.46
CA LYS A 555 16.26 85.08 44.03
C LYS A 555 14.89 84.81 43.39
N ASN A 556 14.43 85.72 42.52
CA ASN A 556 13.19 85.57 41.74
C ASN A 556 13.16 84.17 41.10
N GLN A 557 12.14 83.38 41.41
CA GLN A 557 12.06 81.98 40.98
C GLN A 557 11.59 81.84 39.52
N ILE A 558 11.02 82.89 38.92
CA ILE A 558 10.55 82.85 37.52
C ILE A 558 11.73 82.65 36.55
N PRO A 559 12.81 83.47 36.58
CA PRO A 559 14.00 83.21 35.75
C PRO A 559 14.65 81.85 35.99
N VAL A 560 14.54 81.33 37.21
CA VAL A 560 15.08 80.01 37.57
C VAL A 560 14.27 78.92 36.89
N ALA A 561 12.93 78.98 37.00
CA ALA A 561 12.03 78.05 36.32
C ALA A 561 12.13 78.17 34.79
N ASP A 562 12.27 79.39 34.25
CA ASP A 562 12.51 79.62 32.83
C ASP A 562 13.79 78.93 32.35
N ASN A 563 14.89 79.10 33.08
CA ASN A 563 16.18 78.55 32.69
C ASN A 563 16.17 77.00 32.76
N PHE A 564 15.66 76.43 33.85
CA PHE A 564 15.64 74.97 34.02
C PHE A 564 14.61 74.27 33.14
N SER A 565 13.45 74.87 32.89
CA SER A 565 12.50 74.30 31.93
C SER A 565 13.08 74.33 30.51
N THR A 566 13.81 75.37 30.13
CA THR A 566 14.53 75.44 28.85
C THR A 566 15.63 74.38 28.79
N GLU A 567 16.41 74.22 29.85
CA GLU A 567 17.46 73.21 29.94
C GLU A 567 16.88 71.77 29.83
N LEU A 568 15.80 71.46 30.55
CA LEU A 568 15.12 70.17 30.47
C LEU A 568 14.61 69.89 29.06
N LYS A 569 13.96 70.87 28.42
CA LYS A 569 13.52 70.76 27.02
C LYS A 569 14.68 70.52 26.06
N SER A 570 15.82 71.20 26.25
CA SER A 570 17.02 71.00 25.43
C SER A 570 17.63 69.60 25.56
N LYS A 571 17.34 68.91 26.67
CA LYS A 571 17.73 67.51 26.93
C LYS A 571 16.66 66.50 26.51
N ASN A 572 15.69 66.93 25.68
CA ASN A 572 14.59 66.10 25.20
C ASN A 572 13.67 65.56 26.31
N VAL A 573 13.61 66.24 27.46
CA VAL A 573 12.64 65.95 28.52
C VAL A 573 11.33 66.66 28.18
N LYS A 574 10.24 65.90 28.06
CA LYS A 574 8.90 66.42 27.82
C LYS A 574 8.30 66.93 29.12
N ILE A 575 7.84 68.18 29.13
CA ILE A 575 7.21 68.81 30.30
C ILE A 575 5.72 68.97 30.03
N PHE A 576 4.91 68.31 30.85
CA PHE A 576 3.45 68.41 30.87
C PHE A 576 3.02 69.33 32.01
N GLY A 577 2.34 70.42 31.70
CA GLY A 577 1.86 71.38 32.68
C GLY A 577 0.40 71.14 33.06
N LEU A 578 0.11 70.96 34.34
CA LEU A 578 -1.25 70.95 34.86
C LEU A 578 -1.46 72.13 35.81
N ALA A 579 -2.26 73.09 35.36
CA ALA A 579 -2.72 74.23 36.15
C ALA A 579 -3.99 73.85 36.89
N VAL A 580 -3.95 73.81 38.22
CA VAL A 580 -5.07 73.33 39.05
C VAL A 580 -5.64 74.46 39.91
N GLY A 581 -6.96 74.56 40.00
CA GLY A 581 -7.66 75.50 40.87
C GLY A 581 -8.75 76.27 40.13
N LYS A 582 -9.35 77.26 40.82
CA LYS A 582 -10.41 78.07 40.22
C LYS A 582 -9.90 78.79 38.97
N GLU A 583 -10.70 78.78 37.90
CA GLU A 583 -10.31 79.29 36.57
C GLU A 583 -9.77 80.73 36.61
N GLU A 584 -10.39 81.59 37.41
CA GLU A 584 -9.96 82.98 37.66
C GLU A 584 -8.54 83.11 38.21
N ASN A 585 -8.06 82.11 38.96
CA ASN A 585 -6.70 82.07 39.49
C ASN A 585 -5.73 81.43 38.50
N ILE A 586 -6.14 80.37 37.81
CA ILE A 586 -5.34 79.73 36.74
C ILE A 586 -4.92 80.76 35.70
N ASN A 587 -5.84 81.61 35.24
CA ASN A 587 -5.56 82.60 34.19
C ASN A 587 -4.44 83.59 34.58
N LYS A 588 -4.15 83.80 35.87
CA LYS A 588 -3.07 84.69 36.34
C LYS A 588 -1.67 84.12 36.15
N PHE A 589 -1.52 82.80 36.03
CA PHE A 589 -0.22 82.14 35.91
C PHE A 589 -0.11 81.15 34.76
N TYR A 590 -1.20 80.93 34.01
CA TYR A 590 -1.27 80.00 32.88
C TYR A 590 -0.16 80.22 31.84
N SER A 591 0.14 81.47 31.49
CA SER A 591 1.18 81.81 30.51
C SER A 591 2.58 81.34 30.92
N TYR A 592 2.87 81.25 32.22
CA TYR A 592 4.14 80.71 32.70
C TYR A 592 4.21 79.19 32.54
N ILE A 593 3.11 78.49 32.82
CA ILE A 593 3.04 77.04 32.64
C ILE A 593 3.17 76.67 31.17
N VAL A 594 2.49 77.42 30.29
CA VAL A 594 2.64 77.28 28.83
C VAL A 594 4.10 77.43 28.43
N LYS A 595 4.76 78.50 28.88
CA LYS A 595 6.18 78.76 28.60
C LYS A 595 7.11 77.64 29.08
N TRP A 596 6.84 77.04 30.25
CA TRP A 596 7.67 75.97 30.80
C TRP A 596 7.38 74.60 30.19
N SER A 597 6.18 74.40 29.63
CA SER A 597 5.77 73.13 29.03
C SER A 597 6.42 72.91 27.65
N SER A 598 6.36 71.67 27.16
CA SER A 598 6.90 71.29 25.86
C SER A 598 5.91 71.54 24.71
N PRO A 599 6.36 71.87 23.50
CA PRO A 599 5.49 72.08 22.34
C PRO A 599 5.03 70.76 21.67
N PRO A 600 3.90 70.75 20.94
CA PRO A 600 2.93 71.86 20.81
C PRO A 600 2.14 72.11 22.10
N GLU A 601 2.08 73.37 22.52
CA GLU A 601 1.57 73.79 23.83
C GLU A 601 0.11 73.37 24.09
N GLU A 602 -0.69 73.23 23.03
CA GLU A 602 -2.11 72.84 23.08
C GLU A 602 -2.34 71.40 23.53
N ASP A 603 -1.34 70.52 23.40
CA ASP A 603 -1.47 69.09 23.73
C ASP A 603 -0.77 68.70 25.05
N TYR A 604 0.03 69.60 25.64
CA TYR A 604 0.84 69.32 26.84
C TYR A 604 0.48 70.19 28.05
N VAL A 605 -0.47 71.11 27.92
CA VAL A 605 -0.93 71.98 29.00
C VAL A 605 -2.42 71.77 29.28
N PHE A 606 -2.74 71.48 30.54
CA PHE A 606 -4.10 71.19 30.99
C PHE A 606 -4.52 72.18 32.07
N LYS A 607 -5.81 72.51 32.09
CA LYS A 607 -6.47 73.28 33.16
C LYS A 607 -7.51 72.39 33.82
N ALA A 608 -7.65 72.48 35.13
CA ALA A 608 -8.76 71.86 35.85
C ALA A 608 -9.04 72.49 37.19
N ASP A 609 -10.30 72.41 37.62
CA ASP A 609 -10.63 72.59 39.04
C ASP A 609 -10.14 71.37 39.84
N LEU A 610 -9.88 71.56 41.14
CA LEU A 610 -9.53 70.48 42.06
C LEU A 610 -10.61 69.38 42.09
N THR A 611 -11.87 69.74 41.87
CA THR A 611 -12.98 68.77 41.84
C THR A 611 -13.02 67.92 40.58
N GLU A 612 -12.27 68.30 39.54
CA GLU A 612 -12.29 67.67 38.20
C GLU A 612 -10.98 66.92 37.88
N LEU A 613 -10.10 66.73 38.87
CA LEU A 613 -8.79 66.07 38.68
C LEU A 613 -8.88 64.66 38.09
N ASN A 614 -9.97 63.92 38.32
CA ASN A 614 -10.16 62.60 37.74
C ASN A 614 -10.33 62.65 36.21
N ASP A 615 -10.99 63.69 35.68
CA ASP A 615 -11.20 63.85 34.24
C ASP A 615 -9.90 64.21 33.51
N VAL A 616 -8.98 64.85 34.25
CA VAL A 616 -7.65 65.25 33.78
C VAL A 616 -6.73 64.06 33.60
N VAL A 617 -6.80 63.05 34.48
CA VAL A 617 -6.00 61.83 34.38
C VAL A 617 -6.23 61.15 33.03
N ASN A 618 -7.48 61.04 32.60
CA ASN A 618 -7.82 60.40 31.31
C ASN A 618 -7.30 61.20 30.10
N LYS A 619 -7.32 62.54 30.19
CA LYS A 619 -6.77 63.43 29.14
C LYS A 619 -5.25 63.37 29.07
N LEU A 620 -4.57 63.09 30.18
CA LEU A 620 -3.11 62.99 30.28
C LEU A 620 -2.53 61.66 29.78
N VAL A 621 -3.22 60.55 30.03
CA VAL A 621 -2.73 59.20 29.67
C VAL A 621 -2.62 59.01 28.15
N GLY A 622 -3.52 59.61 27.37
CA GLY A 622 -3.53 59.49 25.90
C GLY A 622 -2.21 59.96 25.25
N PRO A 623 -1.79 61.22 25.46
CA PRO A 623 -0.52 61.73 24.92
C PRO A 623 0.74 61.07 25.53
N LEU A 624 0.67 60.61 26.79
CA LEU A 624 1.82 60.01 27.50
C LEU A 624 2.15 58.59 27.05
N CYS A 625 1.13 57.76 26.77
CA CYS A 625 1.31 56.33 26.56
C CYS A 625 1.34 55.89 25.09
N GLY A 626 1.19 56.82 24.15
CA GLY A 626 1.17 56.50 22.71
C GLY A 626 0.14 55.42 22.39
N LEU A 627 -1.00 55.41 23.09
CA LEU A 627 -2.09 54.48 22.80
C LEU A 627 -2.41 54.61 21.30
N PRO A 628 -2.49 53.49 20.55
CA PRO A 628 -2.84 53.56 19.15
C PRO A 628 -4.14 54.35 19.03
N ALA A 629 -4.13 55.36 18.16
CA ALA A 629 -5.28 56.21 17.86
C ALA A 629 -6.55 55.35 17.82
N VAL A 630 -7.66 55.85 18.39
CA VAL A 630 -8.93 55.12 18.39
C VAL A 630 -9.34 54.92 16.93
N VAL A 631 -9.15 53.69 16.42
CA VAL A 631 -9.50 53.36 15.05
C VAL A 631 -10.92 52.84 15.03
N CYS A 632 -11.84 53.65 14.53
CA CYS A 632 -13.21 53.23 14.27
C CYS A 632 -13.39 52.76 12.82
N ARG A 633 -14.16 51.69 12.61
CA ARG A 633 -14.52 51.17 11.30
C ARG A 633 -16.01 50.81 11.24
N CYS A 634 -16.60 50.92 10.05
CA CYS A 634 -17.94 50.41 9.79
C CYS A 634 -17.89 48.88 9.77
N THR A 635 -18.68 48.22 10.62
CA THR A 635 -18.67 46.75 10.73
C THR A 635 -19.47 46.08 9.62
N LYS A 636 -20.37 46.83 8.98
CA LYS A 636 -21.25 46.35 7.90
C LYS A 636 -21.11 47.21 6.64
N PRO A 637 -19.92 47.27 6.01
CA PRO A 637 -19.73 48.04 4.79
C PRO A 637 -20.61 47.47 3.68
N VAL A 638 -21.39 48.33 3.02
CA VAL A 638 -22.23 47.94 1.88
C VAL A 638 -21.52 48.34 0.59
N THR A 639 -21.17 47.35 -0.22
CA THR A 639 -20.60 47.60 -1.55
C THR A 639 -21.64 48.30 -2.43
N PRO A 640 -21.24 49.24 -3.30
CA PRO A 640 -22.18 49.91 -4.20
C PRO A 640 -23.01 48.92 -5.02
N PHE A 641 -24.32 49.12 -5.11
CA PHE A 641 -25.21 48.19 -5.80
C PHE A 641 -26.26 48.91 -6.67
N ILE A 642 -26.91 48.16 -7.56
CA ILE A 642 -27.97 48.67 -8.44
C ILE A 642 -29.32 48.12 -7.94
N ALA A 643 -30.32 48.98 -7.88
CA ALA A 643 -31.71 48.63 -7.62
C ALA A 643 -32.56 48.97 -8.85
N TYR A 644 -33.69 48.29 -9.00
CA TYR A 644 -34.54 48.42 -10.17
C TYR A 644 -35.89 49.02 -9.80
N ALA A 645 -36.39 49.96 -10.60
CA ALA A 645 -37.75 50.42 -10.55
C ALA A 645 -38.65 49.46 -11.35
N GLU A 646 -39.91 49.29 -10.93
CA GLU A 646 -40.87 48.53 -11.72
C GLU A 646 -41.17 49.24 -13.06
N PRO A 647 -41.52 48.52 -14.14
CA PRO A 647 -41.83 49.12 -15.42
C PRO A 647 -42.89 50.23 -15.30
N GLY A 648 -42.55 51.44 -15.77
CA GLY A 648 -43.41 52.63 -15.68
C GLY A 648 -43.29 53.43 -14.39
N GLN A 649 -42.57 52.95 -13.37
CA GLN A 649 -42.35 53.67 -12.11
C GLN A 649 -41.10 54.55 -12.18
N GLN A 650 -41.13 55.70 -11.49
CA GLN A 650 -39.99 56.62 -11.36
C GLN A 650 -39.18 56.38 -10.07
N THR A 651 -39.56 55.38 -9.26
CA THR A 651 -38.89 55.02 -8.01
C THR A 651 -38.75 53.50 -7.87
N GLY A 652 -37.68 53.03 -7.25
CA GLY A 652 -37.42 51.64 -6.90
C GLY A 652 -37.34 51.45 -5.38
N LYS A 653 -37.76 50.27 -4.89
CA LYS A 653 -37.63 49.92 -3.45
C LYS A 653 -36.20 49.47 -3.18
N VAL A 654 -35.55 50.03 -2.17
CA VAL A 654 -34.14 49.77 -1.86
C VAL A 654 -33.96 49.42 -0.39
N SER A 655 -33.28 48.32 -0.10
CA SER A 655 -33.01 47.84 1.25
C SER A 655 -31.51 47.55 1.43
N TRP A 656 -30.99 47.84 2.61
CA TRP A 656 -29.63 47.54 3.04
C TRP A 656 -29.59 47.22 4.54
N PRO A 657 -28.55 46.52 5.04
CA PRO A 657 -28.44 46.23 6.47
C PRO A 657 -28.28 47.51 7.30
N LYS A 658 -28.83 47.50 8.53
CA LYS A 658 -28.61 48.56 9.51
C LYS A 658 -27.12 48.77 9.70
N GLN A 659 -26.66 50.01 9.54
CA GLN A 659 -25.25 50.36 9.67
C GLN A 659 -24.84 50.33 11.14
N GLU A 660 -23.61 49.86 11.38
CA GLU A 660 -23.00 49.71 12.70
C GLU A 660 -21.52 50.10 12.59
N ALA A 661 -20.96 50.62 13.68
CA ALA A 661 -19.56 50.99 13.79
C ALA A 661 -18.95 50.36 15.05
N ALA A 662 -17.69 49.97 14.97
CA ALA A 662 -16.91 49.49 16.11
C ALA A 662 -15.56 50.21 16.14
N CYS A 663 -15.11 50.54 17.35
CA CYS A 663 -13.84 51.21 17.59
C CYS A 663 -12.92 50.33 18.44
N THR A 664 -11.62 50.58 18.37
CA THR A 664 -10.64 49.98 19.28
C THR A 664 -10.77 50.52 20.70
N ASN A 665 -10.19 49.83 21.68
CA ASN A 665 -10.09 50.25 23.09
C ASN A 665 -11.47 50.45 23.78
N ASP A 666 -12.45 49.62 23.43
CA ASP A 666 -13.81 49.60 24.01
C ASP A 666 -14.60 50.91 23.89
N VAL A 667 -14.19 51.81 22.99
CA VAL A 667 -14.94 53.03 22.67
C VAL A 667 -16.23 52.67 21.93
N VAL A 668 -17.38 53.05 22.47
CA VAL A 668 -18.69 52.79 21.85
C VAL A 668 -19.14 54.02 21.06
N PRO A 669 -19.15 53.97 19.71
CA PRO A 669 -19.62 55.10 18.90
C PRO A 669 -21.14 55.27 19.00
N THR A 670 -21.59 56.53 19.11
CA THR A 670 -23.01 56.89 19.22
C THR A 670 -23.56 57.30 17.84
N PRO A 671 -24.67 56.69 17.36
CA PRO A 671 -25.23 57.02 16.06
C PRO A 671 -25.87 58.42 16.03
N GLY A 672 -25.59 59.18 14.97
CA GLY A 672 -26.20 60.47 14.68
C GLY A 672 -27.34 60.39 13.65
N PRO A 673 -27.94 61.54 13.28
CA PRO A 673 -29.02 61.60 12.30
C PRO A 673 -28.55 61.17 10.90
N VAL A 674 -29.33 60.31 10.25
CA VAL A 674 -29.03 59.80 8.90
C VAL A 674 -29.24 60.90 7.87
N HIS A 675 -28.32 60.99 6.90
CA HIS A 675 -28.41 61.95 5.79
C HIS A 675 -28.57 61.23 4.44
N PRO A 676 -29.47 61.70 3.55
CA PRO A 676 -30.45 62.78 3.77
C PRO A 676 -31.52 62.41 4.82
N SER A 677 -32.09 63.42 5.47
CA SER A 677 -33.09 63.21 6.53
C SER A 677 -34.31 62.46 5.98
N GLY A 678 -34.79 61.45 6.71
CA GLY A 678 -35.89 60.58 6.29
C GLY A 678 -35.47 59.38 5.42
N ALA A 679 -34.18 59.21 5.12
CA ALA A 679 -33.70 58.00 4.45
C ALA A 679 -33.84 56.76 5.35
N ILE A 680 -34.52 55.74 4.83
CA ILE A 680 -34.78 54.48 5.54
C ILE A 680 -34.50 53.28 4.63
N SER A 681 -33.94 52.22 5.21
CA SER A 681 -33.83 50.93 4.53
C SER A 681 -35.22 50.35 4.29
N GLY A 682 -35.49 49.91 3.05
CA GLY A 682 -36.80 49.47 2.59
C GLY A 682 -37.67 50.58 1.98
N GLY A 683 -37.17 51.82 1.92
CA GLY A 683 -37.85 52.96 1.29
C GLY A 683 -37.84 52.93 -0.24
N ARG A 684 -38.61 53.83 -0.86
CA ARG A 684 -38.63 54.04 -2.32
C ARG A 684 -37.76 55.25 -2.70
N TYR A 685 -36.86 55.06 -3.67
CA TYR A 685 -35.89 56.05 -4.11
C TYR A 685 -36.02 56.30 -5.62
N SER A 686 -35.87 57.55 -6.04
CA SER A 686 -35.98 57.94 -7.46
C SER A 686 -34.89 57.32 -8.33
N LEU A 687 -35.09 57.29 -9.64
CA LEU A 687 -34.05 56.90 -10.59
C LEU A 687 -32.78 57.78 -10.40
N GLY A 688 -31.60 57.17 -10.46
CA GLY A 688 -30.32 57.86 -10.29
C GLY A 688 -29.47 57.34 -9.13
N LYS A 689 -28.35 58.03 -8.86
CA LYS A 689 -27.38 57.67 -7.81
C LYS A 689 -27.80 58.25 -6.46
N HIS A 690 -27.75 57.44 -5.42
CA HIS A 690 -28.06 57.82 -4.04
C HIS A 690 -26.90 57.44 -3.12
N VAL A 691 -26.65 58.29 -2.12
CA VAL A 691 -25.65 58.10 -1.07
C VAL A 691 -26.32 58.35 0.26
N ILE A 692 -26.45 57.31 1.09
CA ILE A 692 -27.00 57.42 2.45
C ILE A 692 -25.85 57.39 3.44
N THR A 693 -25.71 58.43 4.25
CA THR A 693 -24.64 58.59 5.23
C THR A 693 -25.16 58.39 6.65
N TYR A 694 -24.54 57.47 7.37
CA TYR A 694 -24.77 57.19 8.78
C TYR A 694 -23.57 57.73 9.59
N PRO A 695 -23.70 58.90 10.24
CA PRO A 695 -22.65 59.43 11.09
C PRO A 695 -22.64 58.72 12.45
N PHE A 696 -21.44 58.45 12.95
CA PHE A 696 -21.19 57.84 14.25
C PHE A 696 -20.20 58.71 15.02
N SER A 697 -20.63 59.32 16.12
CA SER A 697 -19.80 60.18 16.97
C SER A 697 -19.09 59.37 18.04
N TYR A 698 -17.81 59.66 18.29
CA TYR A 698 -17.02 59.03 19.34
C TYR A 698 -15.98 60.01 19.88
N ASP A 699 -15.57 59.81 21.14
CA ASP A 699 -14.53 60.63 21.77
C ASP A 699 -13.16 59.94 21.66
N GLU A 700 -12.18 60.68 21.14
CA GLU A 700 -10.79 60.27 21.15
C GLU A 700 -10.00 61.27 22.00
N ALA A 701 -9.54 60.82 23.17
CA ALA A 701 -8.77 61.65 24.12
C ALA A 701 -9.45 63.00 24.46
N GLY A 702 -10.80 63.00 24.57
CA GLY A 702 -11.58 64.21 24.89
C GLY A 702 -11.84 65.16 23.72
N LYS A 703 -11.45 64.79 22.49
CA LYS A 703 -11.82 65.50 21.25
C LYS A 703 -12.92 64.71 20.54
N PRO A 704 -14.10 65.30 20.26
CA PRO A 704 -15.18 64.61 19.55
C PRO A 704 -14.80 64.40 18.08
N LYS A 705 -14.97 63.16 17.60
CA LYS A 705 -14.76 62.75 16.20
C LYS A 705 -16.00 62.10 15.63
N VAL A 706 -16.11 62.10 14.31
CA VAL A 706 -17.24 61.51 13.57
C VAL A 706 -16.73 60.55 12.50
N LEU A 707 -17.23 59.32 12.50
CA LEU A 707 -17.06 58.31 11.44
C LEU A 707 -18.31 58.27 10.57
N ASN A 708 -18.16 58.38 9.25
CA ASN A 708 -19.26 58.32 8.30
C ASN A 708 -19.30 56.97 7.57
N CYS A 709 -20.34 56.17 7.82
CA CYS A 709 -20.60 54.94 7.07
C CYS A 709 -21.58 55.23 5.93
N GLN A 710 -21.19 54.92 4.70
CA GLN A 710 -21.96 55.24 3.50
C GLN A 710 -22.55 54.00 2.84
N VAL A 711 -23.79 54.13 2.36
CA VAL A 711 -24.45 53.16 1.49
C VAL A 711 -24.68 53.83 0.15
N ASN A 712 -24.04 53.31 -0.88
CA ASN A 712 -24.10 53.84 -2.24
C ASN A 712 -24.96 52.90 -3.09
N PHE A 713 -25.94 53.44 -3.80
CA PHE A 713 -26.69 52.64 -4.77
C PHE A 713 -27.18 53.47 -5.95
N THR A 714 -27.49 52.82 -7.05
CA THR A 714 -28.10 53.45 -8.23
C THR A 714 -29.44 52.79 -8.53
N VAL A 715 -30.51 53.57 -8.63
CA VAL A 715 -31.81 53.05 -9.08
C VAL A 715 -31.91 53.24 -10.58
N VAL A 716 -32.12 52.16 -11.32
CA VAL A 716 -32.31 52.14 -12.77
C VAL A 716 -33.69 51.58 -13.13
N ARG A 717 -34.07 51.68 -14.40
CA ARG A 717 -35.32 51.10 -14.91
C ARG A 717 -35.24 49.59 -15.05
#